data_AF-A0A4W5QT64-F1
#
_entry.id   AF-A0A4W5QT64-F1
#
_cell.length_a   1.000
_cell.length_b   1.000
_cell.length_c   1.000
_cell.angle_alpha   90.00
_cell.angle_beta   90.00
_cell.angle_gamma   90.00
#
_symmetry.space_group_name_H-M   'P 1'
#
loop_
_entity.id
_entity.type
_entity.pdbx_description
1 polymer ?
#
loop_
_entity_poly.entity_id
_entity_poly.type
_entity_poly.pdbx_seq_one_letter_code
_entity_poly.pdbx_strand_id
1 'polypeptide(L)'
;MHRRKTTVREKGRRQAIRGPAYMFSERGTSLTSEEERFLDAAEYGNIPVVRKMLEESKTLNVNCVDYMGQNALQLAVGNEHLEVTELLLKKEGLARVGDGLLFAISKGYVRIVEAILAHPAFGGGLRLTLSPLEQELRDDDFYAYDEDGTRFSHDVTPVILAAHCQEYEIVHTLLMKGARIEKPHDYFCKCNECHDKQCRDSFSHSRSRMNAYKGLASAAYLSLSSEDPVFTALELSNELARLANIETEFKNDYRKLSMQCKDFVVGVLDLCRDTEEVEAILNGDVDQALPGDHSRPCLIRVKLAIKYEVKKFVAHPNCQQQLLTLWYENLAGLRQQSVGVKCWTVLGVAIGLPFLAIAYWIMPCSKLGQILRSPFMKFVAHAVSFTIFLGLLVINASDRFEGVKNLPNETITDHPHQVFRVKTSQFSWTEMLIMNWVLGMIWSECKEIWADGPREYIMHLWNVLDFGMLSIFVASFTARLMAFLRASEAQLYVDMYVPNMPNIDLSNASLPPNVAYYTHARNRWLPSDPQLISEGLYSIAVVLSFSRIAYILPANESFGPLQISLGRTVKDIFKFMVIFIMVFLAFMIGMFNLYSYYLGAKYNPAFTTVEESFKTLFWSIFGLSEVISVVLKYDHKFIENIGYVLFGVYNVTMVIVLLNMLIAMINHSYQEIEEDADVEWKFARAKLWLSYFDEGRTLPPPFNLVPSPKSFYYLALRTRASGCISASLINDILMGKLMKRLIKRYVLKAQVDSENDEINEGELKEIKQDISSLRYELLEEKSQATEELADLIQQLGDKLSKNAKKP
;
A
#
# COMPACT_ATOMS: atom_id res chain seq x y z
N MET A 1 -29.05 -16.95 81.78
CA MET A 1 -29.35 -15.77 80.93
C MET A 1 -28.03 -15.21 80.37
N HIS A 2 -28.07 -14.29 79.40
CA HIS A 2 -26.98 -13.43 78.85
C HIS A 2 -25.65 -13.27 79.62
N ARG A 3 -24.47 -12.94 79.03
CA ARG A 3 -24.00 -12.73 77.63
C ARG A 3 -22.48 -12.37 77.70
N ARG A 4 -21.74 -12.60 76.59
CA ARG A 4 -20.42 -12.02 76.18
C ARG A 4 -20.02 -10.69 76.88
N LYS A 5 -18.75 -10.31 77.07
CA LYS A 5 -17.48 -10.47 76.29
C LYS A 5 -16.28 -10.35 77.32
N THR A 6 -14.97 -10.14 77.11
CA THR A 6 -13.97 -9.81 76.04
C THR A 6 -12.56 -10.04 76.67
N THR A 7 -11.38 -10.22 76.05
CA THR A 7 -10.87 -10.92 74.83
C THR A 7 -9.32 -10.81 74.82
N VAL A 8 -8.58 -11.90 74.55
CA VAL A 8 -7.15 -11.90 74.13
C VAL A 8 -7.07 -12.86 72.94
N ARG A 9 -7.11 -12.38 71.69
CA ARG A 9 -6.01 -11.86 70.85
C ARG A 9 -5.23 -12.97 70.14
N GLU A 10 -5.73 -13.39 68.98
CA GLU A 10 -4.96 -14.16 67.99
C GLU A 10 -4.11 -13.23 67.10
N LYS A 11 -3.11 -13.80 66.42
CA LYS A 11 -2.32 -13.10 65.38
C LYS A 11 -3.02 -13.25 64.03
N GLY A 12 -3.16 -12.17 63.28
CA GLY A 12 -3.87 -12.18 62.00
C GLY A 12 -3.13 -12.97 60.92
N ARG A 13 -3.76 -14.03 60.41
CA ARG A 13 -3.51 -14.51 59.04
C ARG A 13 -3.94 -13.41 58.07
N ARG A 14 -3.09 -13.03 57.11
CA ARG A 14 -3.55 -12.27 55.94
C ARG A 14 -4.31 -13.25 55.05
N GLN A 15 -5.62 -13.05 54.89
CA GLN A 15 -6.36 -13.72 53.82
C GLN A 15 -5.87 -13.16 52.47
N ALA A 16 -5.70 -14.03 51.48
CA ALA A 16 -5.42 -13.60 50.11
C ALA A 16 -6.54 -12.67 49.61
N ILE A 17 -6.15 -11.64 48.86
CA ILE A 17 -7.10 -10.67 48.30
C ILE A 17 -7.76 -11.34 47.10
N ARG A 18 -9.01 -11.78 47.28
CA ARG A 18 -9.77 -12.53 46.27
C ARG A 18 -9.98 -11.70 45.01
N GLY A 19 -9.47 -12.18 43.87
CA GLY A 19 -9.74 -11.61 42.55
C GLY A 19 -11.23 -11.74 42.17
N PRO A 20 -11.77 -10.83 41.33
CA PRO A 20 -13.21 -10.59 41.20
C PRO A 20 -14.09 -11.76 40.71
N ALA A 21 -13.50 -12.85 40.20
CA ALA A 21 -14.22 -14.05 39.77
C ALA A 21 -15.12 -14.66 40.88
N TYR A 22 -14.76 -14.51 42.16
CA TYR A 22 -15.53 -15.05 43.29
C TYR A 22 -16.99 -14.55 43.39
N MET A 23 -17.35 -13.51 42.63
CA MET A 23 -18.69 -12.94 42.62
C MET A 23 -19.70 -13.69 41.74
N PHE A 24 -19.26 -14.60 40.86
CA PHE A 24 -20.11 -15.13 39.78
C PHE A 24 -20.27 -16.67 39.76
N SER A 25 -19.26 -17.44 40.14
CA SER A 25 -19.35 -18.91 40.17
C SER A 25 -20.21 -19.40 41.35
N GLU A 26 -21.02 -20.44 41.14
CA GLU A 26 -21.58 -21.22 42.25
C GLU A 26 -20.46 -21.92 43.03
N ARG A 27 -20.77 -22.40 44.25
CA ARG A 27 -19.75 -22.99 45.12
C ARG A 27 -19.32 -24.36 44.61
N GLY A 28 -18.17 -24.40 43.93
CA GLY A 28 -17.41 -25.63 43.73
C GLY A 28 -17.14 -26.37 45.04
N THR A 29 -16.82 -27.66 44.93
CA THR A 29 -16.52 -28.52 46.08
C THR A 29 -15.44 -27.92 46.96
N SER A 30 -15.65 -27.93 48.28
CA SER A 30 -14.67 -27.38 49.22
C SER A 30 -13.41 -28.23 49.24
N LEU A 31 -12.32 -27.70 48.70
CA LEU A 31 -10.96 -28.25 48.79
C LEU A 31 -10.68 -28.80 50.19
N THR A 32 -10.09 -29.99 50.25
CA THR A 32 -9.54 -30.52 51.49
C THR A 32 -8.31 -29.72 51.92
N SER A 33 -7.95 -29.76 53.20
CA SER A 33 -6.72 -29.15 53.70
C SER A 33 -5.43 -29.83 53.19
N GLU A 34 -5.55 -30.99 52.53
CA GLU A 34 -4.45 -31.62 51.80
C GLU A 34 -4.30 -31.00 50.40
N GLU A 35 -5.40 -30.78 49.68
CA GLU A 35 -5.41 -30.13 48.36
C GLU A 35 -5.06 -28.64 48.44
N GLU A 36 -5.59 -27.89 49.43
CA GLU A 36 -5.22 -26.48 49.69
C GLU A 36 -3.70 -26.36 49.90
N ARG A 37 -3.12 -27.26 50.68
CA ARG A 37 -1.67 -27.31 50.93
C ARG A 37 -0.85 -27.74 49.70
N PHE A 38 -1.41 -28.59 48.84
CA PHE A 38 -0.77 -29.02 47.59
C PHE A 38 -0.72 -27.88 46.56
N LEU A 39 -1.83 -27.16 46.40
CA LEU A 39 -1.92 -25.99 45.51
C LEU A 39 -1.01 -24.85 46.00
N ASP A 40 -1.00 -24.53 47.30
CA ASP A 40 -0.01 -23.63 47.93
C ASP A 40 1.43 -24.09 47.60
N ALA A 41 1.74 -25.38 47.77
CA ALA A 41 3.08 -25.90 47.53
C ALA A 41 3.50 -25.82 46.04
N ALA A 42 2.56 -25.96 45.10
CA ALA A 42 2.80 -25.77 43.68
C ALA A 42 2.96 -24.28 43.30
N GLU A 43 2.13 -23.38 43.85
CA GLU A 43 2.20 -21.93 43.60
C GLU A 43 3.55 -21.34 44.06
N TYR A 44 4.01 -21.72 45.26
CA TYR A 44 5.24 -21.20 45.87
C TYR A 44 6.52 -21.97 45.52
N GLY A 45 6.46 -22.94 44.60
CA GLY A 45 7.66 -23.68 44.14
C GLY A 45 8.27 -24.61 45.19
N ASN A 46 7.48 -25.17 46.09
CA ASN A 46 7.98 -25.99 47.20
C ASN A 46 8.20 -27.45 46.77
N ILE A 47 9.24 -27.64 45.95
CA ILE A 47 9.64 -28.90 45.30
C ILE A 47 9.58 -30.13 46.25
N PRO A 48 10.18 -30.15 47.46
CA PRO A 48 10.16 -31.34 48.30
C PRO A 48 8.78 -31.64 48.89
N VAL A 49 7.95 -30.63 49.20
CA VAL A 49 6.58 -30.85 49.67
C VAL A 49 5.70 -31.39 48.54
N VAL A 50 5.81 -30.84 47.33
CA VAL A 50 5.09 -31.36 46.15
C VAL A 50 5.50 -32.81 45.86
N ARG A 51 6.80 -33.10 45.79
CA ARG A 51 7.34 -34.47 45.59
C ARG A 51 6.80 -35.44 46.63
N LYS A 52 6.90 -35.09 47.91
CA LYS A 52 6.47 -35.94 49.02
C LYS A 52 4.96 -36.22 48.99
N MET A 53 4.15 -35.21 48.70
CA MET A 53 2.69 -35.40 48.57
C MET A 53 2.30 -36.21 47.32
N LEU A 54 3.03 -36.07 46.21
CA LEU A 54 2.87 -36.90 45.01
C LEU A 54 3.27 -38.37 45.21
N GLU A 55 4.14 -38.68 46.19
CA GLU A 55 4.64 -40.03 46.44
C GLU A 55 3.93 -40.73 47.62
N GLU A 56 3.57 -40.00 48.68
CA GLU A 56 2.96 -40.57 49.90
C GLU A 56 1.42 -40.53 49.92
N SER A 57 0.78 -39.50 49.37
CA SER A 57 -0.67 -39.28 49.54
C SER A 57 -1.52 -40.11 48.57
N LYS A 58 -2.35 -41.01 49.11
CA LYS A 58 -3.32 -41.82 48.36
C LYS A 58 -4.71 -41.18 48.25
N THR A 59 -4.93 -40.08 48.96
CA THR A 59 -6.17 -39.29 49.05
C THR A 59 -6.18 -38.08 48.11
N LEU A 60 -5.00 -37.67 47.61
CA LEU A 60 -4.82 -36.44 46.85
C LEU A 60 -5.35 -36.58 45.42
N ASN A 61 -6.33 -35.75 45.04
CA ASN A 61 -6.63 -35.50 43.64
C ASN A 61 -5.54 -34.59 43.04
N VAL A 62 -4.79 -35.10 42.06
CA VAL A 62 -3.75 -34.32 41.36
C VAL A 62 -4.36 -33.23 40.47
N ASN A 63 -5.60 -33.42 40.01
CA ASN A 63 -6.38 -32.45 39.25
C ASN A 63 -7.36 -31.66 40.16
N CYS A 64 -6.93 -31.31 41.38
CA CYS A 64 -7.69 -30.35 42.20
C CYS A 64 -7.53 -28.94 41.62
N VAL A 65 -8.56 -28.10 41.80
CA VAL A 65 -8.62 -26.75 41.23
C VAL A 65 -8.75 -25.68 42.30
N ASP A 66 -8.11 -24.53 42.08
CA ASP A 66 -8.15 -23.38 42.98
C ASP A 66 -9.48 -22.58 42.87
N TYR A 67 -9.58 -21.43 43.55
CA TYR A 67 -10.75 -20.56 43.52
C TYR A 67 -10.91 -19.75 42.21
N MET A 68 -9.94 -19.81 41.29
CA MET A 68 -10.04 -19.36 39.90
C MET A 68 -10.20 -20.53 38.90
N GLY A 69 -10.39 -21.76 39.39
CA GLY A 69 -10.53 -22.96 38.57
C GLY A 69 -9.21 -23.58 38.10
N GLN A 70 -8.05 -23.11 38.57
CA GLN A 70 -6.72 -23.50 38.07
C GLN A 70 -6.18 -24.77 38.75
N ASN A 71 -5.69 -25.71 37.93
CA ASN A 71 -4.99 -26.93 38.33
C ASN A 71 -3.55 -26.61 38.78
N ALA A 72 -2.94 -27.48 39.61
CA ALA A 72 -1.57 -27.35 40.10
C ALA A 72 -0.52 -27.16 38.97
N LEU A 73 -0.75 -27.74 37.79
CA LEU A 73 0.09 -27.53 36.61
C LEU A 73 -0.03 -26.10 36.04
N GLN A 74 -1.23 -25.53 35.98
CA GLN A 74 -1.46 -24.15 35.53
C GLN A 74 -0.84 -23.15 36.51
N LEU A 75 -0.84 -23.44 37.82
CA LEU A 75 -0.17 -22.63 38.85
C LEU A 75 1.36 -22.73 38.79
N ALA A 76 1.91 -23.94 38.61
CA ALA A 76 3.35 -24.16 38.51
C ALA A 76 3.94 -23.47 37.26
N VAL A 77 3.30 -23.65 36.10
CA VAL A 77 3.65 -22.96 34.85
C VAL A 77 3.36 -21.45 34.96
N GLY A 78 2.33 -21.06 35.71
CA GLY A 78 1.98 -19.66 35.98
C GLY A 78 3.09 -18.83 36.64
N ASN A 79 3.97 -19.51 37.39
CA ASN A 79 5.04 -18.94 38.21
C ASN A 79 6.44 -19.47 37.79
N GLU A 80 6.57 -19.99 36.57
CA GLU A 80 7.79 -20.56 35.96
C GLU A 80 8.52 -21.67 36.74
N HIS A 81 7.81 -22.41 37.60
CA HIS A 81 8.42 -23.51 38.38
C HIS A 81 8.70 -24.75 37.52
N LEU A 82 9.82 -24.73 36.79
CA LEU A 82 10.23 -25.80 35.86
C LEU A 82 10.31 -27.17 36.54
N GLU A 83 10.95 -27.27 37.71
CA GLU A 83 11.11 -28.56 38.40
C GLU A 83 9.79 -29.11 38.96
N VAL A 84 8.91 -28.25 39.46
CA VAL A 84 7.56 -28.63 39.89
C VAL A 84 6.75 -29.11 38.68
N THR A 85 6.87 -28.41 37.55
CA THR A 85 6.24 -28.80 36.27
C THR A 85 6.73 -30.16 35.80
N GLU A 86 8.05 -30.41 35.84
CA GLU A 86 8.65 -31.71 35.54
C GLU A 86 8.18 -32.83 36.48
N LEU A 87 7.98 -32.56 37.77
CA LEU A 87 7.48 -33.55 38.74
C LEU A 87 6.00 -33.88 38.52
N LEU A 88 5.19 -32.88 38.17
CA LEU A 88 3.79 -33.06 37.79
C LEU A 88 3.68 -33.89 36.51
N LEU A 89 4.39 -33.51 35.43
CA LEU A 89 4.38 -34.20 34.13
C LEU A 89 4.87 -35.67 34.18
N LYS A 90 5.46 -36.13 35.28
CA LYS A 90 5.83 -37.54 35.52
C LYS A 90 4.66 -38.39 36.06
N LYS A 91 3.49 -37.80 36.32
CA LYS A 91 2.25 -38.51 36.71
C LYS A 91 1.31 -38.70 35.52
N GLU A 92 0.82 -39.92 35.35
CA GLU A 92 -0.26 -40.24 34.42
C GLU A 92 -1.61 -39.68 34.93
N GLY A 93 -2.48 -39.25 34.01
CA GLY A 93 -3.84 -38.76 34.34
C GLY A 93 -3.99 -37.26 34.57
N LEU A 94 -2.98 -36.43 34.26
CA LEU A 94 -3.08 -34.97 34.32
C LEU A 94 -4.03 -34.38 33.25
N ALA A 95 -4.99 -33.56 33.70
CA ALA A 95 -5.89 -32.78 32.85
C ALA A 95 -5.30 -31.40 32.51
N ARG A 96 -5.86 -30.72 31.48
CA ARG A 96 -5.54 -29.34 31.08
C ARG A 96 -4.06 -29.05 30.70
N VAL A 97 -3.32 -30.10 30.31
CA VAL A 97 -1.90 -29.99 29.87
C VAL A 97 -1.77 -29.14 28.60
N GLY A 98 -2.78 -29.11 27.73
CA GLY A 98 -2.81 -28.26 26.54
C GLY A 98 -3.00 -26.77 26.88
N ASP A 99 -3.84 -26.42 27.86
CA ASP A 99 -3.94 -25.03 28.34
C ASP A 99 -2.63 -24.58 29.03
N GLY A 100 -1.99 -25.48 29.79
CA GLY A 100 -0.64 -25.25 30.32
C GLY A 100 0.40 -24.96 29.23
N LEU A 101 0.34 -25.68 28.10
CA LEU A 101 1.17 -25.40 26.91
C LEU A 101 0.86 -24.02 26.32
N LEU A 102 -0.42 -23.68 26.11
CA LEU A 102 -0.80 -22.37 25.55
C LEU A 102 -0.39 -21.21 26.49
N PHE A 103 -0.45 -21.39 27.81
CA PHE A 103 0.02 -20.39 28.76
C PHE A 103 1.54 -20.20 28.70
N ALA A 104 2.32 -21.30 28.70
CA ALA A 104 3.78 -21.23 28.58
C ALA A 104 4.22 -20.55 27.28
N ILE A 105 3.52 -20.83 26.17
CA ILE A 105 3.73 -20.15 24.88
C ILE A 105 3.37 -18.66 24.96
N SER A 106 2.26 -18.31 25.62
CA SER A 106 1.85 -16.90 25.85
C SER A 106 2.79 -16.12 26.78
N LYS A 107 3.82 -16.77 27.34
CA LYS A 107 4.79 -16.21 28.29
C LYS A 107 6.25 -16.28 27.84
N GLY A 108 6.55 -16.93 26.72
CA GLY A 108 7.93 -17.12 26.26
C GLY A 108 8.73 -18.18 27.04
N TYR A 109 8.10 -19.00 27.89
CA TYR A 109 8.79 -19.95 28.78
C TYR A 109 9.35 -21.18 28.03
N VAL A 110 10.40 -20.98 27.23
CA VAL A 110 10.97 -21.97 26.29
C VAL A 110 11.22 -23.32 26.95
N ARG A 111 11.90 -23.35 28.12
CA ARG A 111 12.26 -24.59 28.82
C ARG A 111 11.05 -25.37 29.32
N ILE A 112 9.99 -24.66 29.74
CA ILE A 112 8.72 -25.28 30.16
C ILE A 112 7.97 -25.81 28.95
N VAL A 113 7.94 -25.07 27.84
CA VAL A 113 7.38 -25.53 26.57
C VAL A 113 8.08 -26.80 26.08
N GLU A 114 9.42 -26.90 26.16
CA GLU A 114 10.15 -28.11 25.83
C GLU A 114 9.79 -29.30 26.73
N ALA A 115 9.71 -29.09 28.06
CA ALA A 115 9.30 -30.12 29.01
C ALA A 115 7.87 -30.63 28.75
N ILE A 116 6.92 -29.73 28.46
CA ILE A 116 5.54 -30.10 28.11
C ILE A 116 5.50 -30.83 26.74
N LEU A 117 6.25 -30.37 25.73
CA LEU A 117 6.34 -31.01 24.41
C LEU A 117 7.14 -32.34 24.41
N ALA A 118 7.77 -32.71 25.52
CA ALA A 118 8.35 -34.04 25.74
C ALA A 118 7.34 -35.05 26.32
N HIS A 119 6.22 -34.58 26.89
CA HIS A 119 5.19 -35.46 27.47
C HIS A 119 4.52 -36.34 26.39
N PRO A 120 4.30 -37.65 26.64
CA PRO A 120 3.82 -38.60 25.61
C PRO A 120 2.49 -38.22 24.94
N ALA A 121 1.64 -37.42 25.59
CA ALA A 121 0.40 -36.89 25.01
C ALA A 121 0.59 -36.08 23.71
N PHE A 122 1.79 -35.56 23.45
CA PHE A 122 2.13 -34.82 22.22
C PHE A 122 2.93 -35.66 21.20
N GLY A 123 3.34 -36.89 21.54
CA GLY A 123 4.27 -37.70 20.74
C GLY A 123 3.80 -38.07 19.33
N GLY A 124 2.49 -37.96 19.04
CA GLY A 124 1.90 -38.19 17.72
C GLY A 124 1.71 -36.93 16.86
N GLY A 125 2.07 -35.73 17.33
CA GLY A 125 1.94 -34.45 16.60
C GLY A 125 0.51 -33.93 16.38
N LEU A 126 -0.49 -34.81 16.22
CA LEU A 126 -1.86 -34.49 15.85
C LEU A 126 -2.59 -33.48 16.77
N ARG A 127 -2.26 -33.46 18.07
CA ARG A 127 -2.80 -32.49 19.05
C ARG A 127 -2.20 -31.07 18.93
N LEU A 128 -1.17 -30.88 18.11
CA LEU A 128 -0.56 -29.58 17.78
C LEU A 128 -1.11 -28.96 16.48
N THR A 129 -1.65 -29.79 15.58
CA THR A 129 -2.17 -29.36 14.26
C THR A 129 -3.67 -29.09 14.26
N LEU A 130 -4.47 -29.92 14.94
CA LEU A 130 -5.92 -29.73 15.05
C LEU A 130 -6.23 -28.52 15.95
N SER A 131 -7.24 -27.72 15.59
CA SER A 131 -7.75 -26.66 16.48
C SER A 131 -8.47 -27.25 17.71
N PRO A 132 -8.50 -26.59 18.88
CA PRO A 132 -9.32 -27.00 20.02
C PRO A 132 -10.77 -27.34 19.65
N LEU A 133 -11.42 -26.54 18.80
CA LEU A 133 -12.79 -26.77 18.31
C LEU A 133 -12.96 -28.10 17.55
N GLU A 134 -11.90 -28.59 16.90
CA GLU A 134 -11.87 -29.88 16.19
C GLU A 134 -11.41 -31.04 17.10
N GLN A 135 -10.96 -30.73 18.32
CA GLN A 135 -10.61 -31.67 19.37
C GLN A 135 -11.72 -31.86 20.41
N GLU A 136 -12.59 -30.86 20.64
CA GLU A 136 -13.78 -30.94 21.51
C GLU A 136 -14.71 -32.12 21.14
N LEU A 137 -14.75 -32.51 19.86
CA LEU A 137 -15.41 -33.73 19.36
C LEU A 137 -14.81 -35.06 19.88
N ARG A 138 -13.89 -35.00 20.85
CA ARG A 138 -13.18 -36.16 21.44
C ARG A 138 -13.32 -36.27 22.97
N ASP A 139 -14.10 -35.40 23.63
CA ASP A 139 -14.38 -35.44 25.08
C ASP A 139 -13.13 -35.44 26.00
N ASP A 140 -12.05 -34.76 25.60
CA ASP A 140 -10.85 -34.53 26.43
C ASP A 140 -10.80 -33.08 26.98
N ASP A 141 -10.74 -32.89 28.31
CA ASP A 141 -10.45 -31.60 28.99
C ASP A 141 -8.98 -31.13 28.81
N PHE A 142 -8.47 -31.19 27.57
CA PHE A 142 -7.04 -31.03 27.30
C PHE A 142 -6.63 -29.55 27.15
N TYR A 143 -7.44 -28.75 26.47
CA TYR A 143 -7.24 -27.30 26.26
C TYR A 143 -8.21 -26.41 27.07
N ALA A 144 -9.10 -27.02 27.86
CA ALA A 144 -9.96 -26.29 28.81
C ALA A 144 -9.11 -25.55 29.84
N TYR A 145 -9.53 -24.33 30.22
CA TYR A 145 -8.90 -23.55 31.28
C TYR A 145 -9.60 -23.79 32.62
N ASP A 146 -10.94 -23.68 32.63
CA ASP A 146 -11.87 -23.94 33.73
C ASP A 146 -13.02 -24.85 33.25
N GLU A 147 -14.21 -24.77 33.85
CA GLU A 147 -15.42 -25.49 33.39
C GLU A 147 -16.28 -24.65 32.41
N ASP A 148 -15.99 -23.35 32.27
CA ASP A 148 -16.75 -22.41 31.42
C ASP A 148 -16.13 -22.26 30.02
N GLY A 149 -14.83 -22.53 29.83
CA GLY A 149 -14.22 -22.62 28.50
C GLY A 149 -12.69 -22.71 28.42
N THR A 150 -12.15 -22.29 27.28
CA THR A 150 -10.70 -22.25 26.96
C THR A 150 -10.14 -20.83 27.14
N ARG A 151 -8.89 -20.68 27.61
CA ARG A 151 -8.29 -19.34 27.85
C ARG A 151 -8.17 -18.50 26.57
N PHE A 152 -7.88 -19.16 25.44
CA PHE A 152 -7.80 -18.56 24.11
C PHE A 152 -8.96 -19.05 23.25
N SER A 153 -9.27 -18.36 22.16
CA SER A 153 -10.38 -18.77 21.29
C SER A 153 -10.10 -20.12 20.61
N HIS A 154 -11.13 -20.94 20.48
CA HIS A 154 -11.08 -22.37 20.11
C HIS A 154 -10.46 -22.67 18.72
N ASP A 155 -10.16 -21.64 17.93
CA ASP A 155 -9.47 -21.69 16.64
C ASP A 155 -7.94 -21.58 16.74
N VAL A 156 -7.40 -21.14 17.88
CA VAL A 156 -5.97 -20.86 18.05
C VAL A 156 -5.20 -22.14 18.39
N THR A 157 -4.37 -22.61 17.46
CA THR A 157 -3.41 -23.70 17.70
C THR A 157 -2.13 -23.16 18.38
N PRO A 158 -1.33 -24.02 19.05
CA PRO A 158 -0.08 -23.61 19.69
C PRO A 158 0.89 -22.85 18.77
N VAL A 159 0.98 -23.23 17.49
CA VAL A 159 1.84 -22.56 16.50
C VAL A 159 1.29 -21.20 16.06
N ILE A 160 -0.03 -21.00 16.05
CA ILE A 160 -0.64 -19.68 15.82
C ILE A 160 -0.35 -18.76 17.02
N LEU A 161 -0.48 -19.25 18.25
CA LEU A 161 -0.21 -18.45 19.45
C LEU A 161 1.28 -18.03 19.54
N ALA A 162 2.21 -18.97 19.32
CA ALA A 162 3.65 -18.66 19.30
C ALA A 162 4.01 -17.62 18.23
N ALA A 163 3.39 -17.71 17.05
CA ALA A 163 3.52 -16.72 15.99
C ALA A 163 2.91 -15.35 16.36
N HIS A 164 1.82 -15.30 17.13
CA HIS A 164 1.24 -14.05 17.63
C HIS A 164 2.12 -13.35 18.66
N CYS A 165 2.82 -14.12 19.51
CA CYS A 165 3.79 -13.62 20.50
C CYS A 165 5.16 -13.29 19.88
N GLN A 166 5.43 -13.71 18.63
CA GLN A 166 6.70 -13.54 17.90
C GLN A 166 7.88 -14.35 18.48
N GLU A 167 7.59 -15.42 19.21
CA GLU A 167 8.57 -16.25 19.92
C GLU A 167 9.37 -17.15 18.98
N TYR A 168 10.53 -16.67 18.50
CA TYR A 168 11.35 -17.36 17.49
C TYR A 168 11.75 -18.79 17.89
N GLU A 169 12.13 -19.02 19.15
CA GLU A 169 12.60 -20.34 19.61
C GLU A 169 11.45 -21.33 19.76
N ILE A 170 10.32 -20.88 20.32
CA ILE A 170 9.09 -21.68 20.44
C ILE A 170 8.52 -22.01 19.06
N VAL A 171 8.47 -21.04 18.14
CA VAL A 171 8.06 -21.27 16.74
C VAL A 171 8.99 -22.29 16.08
N HIS A 172 10.32 -22.17 16.23
CA HIS A 172 11.26 -23.14 15.69
C HIS A 172 11.01 -24.56 16.24
N THR A 173 10.86 -24.72 17.55
CA THR A 173 10.61 -26.02 18.18
C THR A 173 9.27 -26.64 17.76
N LEU A 174 8.20 -25.84 17.61
CA LEU A 174 6.91 -26.32 17.08
C LEU A 174 6.98 -26.71 15.59
N LEU A 175 7.70 -25.93 14.77
CA LEU A 175 7.94 -26.25 13.36
C LEU A 175 8.75 -27.56 13.21
N MET A 176 9.75 -27.78 14.08
CA MET A 176 10.55 -29.02 14.13
C MET A 176 9.75 -30.24 14.61
N LYS A 177 8.67 -30.04 15.38
CA LYS A 177 7.67 -31.07 15.72
C LYS A 177 6.63 -31.30 14.61
N GLY A 178 6.74 -30.59 13.48
CA GLY A 178 5.87 -30.73 12.30
C GLY A 178 4.61 -29.86 12.32
N ALA A 179 4.39 -29.02 13.34
CA ALA A 179 3.24 -28.13 13.38
C ALA A 179 3.44 -26.95 12.39
N ARG A 180 2.54 -26.82 11.42
CA ARG A 180 2.51 -25.72 10.44
C ARG A 180 1.16 -25.00 10.56
N ILE A 181 1.13 -23.70 10.26
CA ILE A 181 -0.13 -22.96 10.10
C ILE A 181 -0.69 -23.26 8.71
N GLU A 182 -1.91 -23.78 8.64
CA GLU A 182 -2.62 -23.98 7.38
C GLU A 182 -3.02 -22.64 6.76
N LYS A 183 -2.84 -22.48 5.44
CA LYS A 183 -3.26 -21.26 4.76
C LYS A 183 -4.79 -21.27 4.59
N PRO A 184 -5.53 -20.25 5.09
CA PRO A 184 -6.97 -20.21 4.94
C PRO A 184 -7.38 -20.11 3.47
N HIS A 185 -8.52 -20.73 3.13
CA HIS A 185 -9.09 -20.66 1.78
C HIS A 185 -9.47 -19.22 1.37
N ASP A 186 -9.55 -18.97 0.05
CA ASP A 186 -10.04 -17.69 -0.50
C ASP A 186 -11.43 -17.36 0.05
N TYR A 187 -11.70 -16.07 0.24
CA TYR A 187 -12.93 -15.53 0.83
C TYR A 187 -14.20 -16.08 0.16
N PHE A 188 -14.14 -16.29 -1.16
CA PHE A 188 -15.27 -16.75 -1.99
C PHE A 188 -15.30 -18.27 -2.21
N CYS A 189 -14.48 -19.04 -1.50
CA CYS A 189 -14.46 -20.50 -1.60
C CYS A 189 -15.78 -21.13 -1.14
N LYS A 190 -16.23 -22.17 -1.84
CA LYS A 190 -17.52 -22.86 -1.61
C LYS A 190 -17.37 -24.36 -1.37
N CYS A 191 -16.25 -24.78 -0.77
CA CYS A 191 -16.13 -26.15 -0.28
C CYS A 191 -17.07 -26.37 0.92
N ASN A 192 -17.50 -27.61 1.12
CA ASN A 192 -18.47 -27.95 2.17
C ASN A 192 -17.98 -27.53 3.56
N GLU A 193 -16.69 -27.68 3.87
CA GLU A 193 -16.11 -27.32 5.16
C GLU A 193 -16.20 -25.81 5.46
N CYS A 194 -15.92 -24.94 4.48
CA CYS A 194 -16.08 -23.50 4.65
C CYS A 194 -17.56 -23.10 4.76
N HIS A 195 -18.42 -23.71 3.94
CA HIS A 195 -19.86 -23.51 3.98
C HIS A 195 -20.44 -23.90 5.35
N ASP A 196 -20.09 -25.08 5.86
CA ASP A 196 -20.61 -25.61 7.12
C ASP A 196 -20.04 -24.87 8.33
N LYS A 197 -18.76 -24.48 8.32
CA LYS A 197 -18.18 -23.59 9.35
C LYS A 197 -18.88 -22.22 9.34
N GLN A 198 -19.16 -21.64 8.17
CA GLN A 198 -19.87 -20.37 8.04
C GLN A 198 -21.36 -20.46 8.42
N CYS A 199 -22.04 -21.57 8.13
CA CYS A 199 -23.43 -21.81 8.52
C CYS A 199 -23.61 -22.12 10.01
N ARG A 200 -22.58 -22.65 10.69
CA ARG A 200 -22.57 -22.82 12.16
C ARG A 200 -22.33 -21.49 12.86
N ASP A 201 -21.21 -20.83 12.57
CA ASP A 201 -20.95 -19.46 13.04
C ASP A 201 -20.02 -18.69 12.09
N SER A 202 -20.58 -17.71 11.40
CA SER A 202 -19.81 -16.80 10.53
C SER A 202 -18.89 -15.85 11.31
N PHE A 203 -19.15 -15.56 12.58
CA PHE A 203 -18.28 -14.70 13.40
C PHE A 203 -17.00 -15.45 13.77
N SER A 204 -17.11 -16.61 14.43
CA SER A 204 -15.97 -17.50 14.70
C SER A 204 -15.20 -17.85 13.43
N HIS A 205 -15.87 -18.14 12.30
CA HIS A 205 -15.16 -18.39 11.04
C HIS A 205 -14.32 -17.19 10.55
N SER A 206 -14.82 -15.95 10.68
CA SER A 206 -14.04 -14.75 10.35
C SER A 206 -12.91 -14.47 11.35
N ARG A 207 -13.13 -14.74 12.65
CA ARG A 207 -12.11 -14.64 13.70
C ARG A 207 -10.96 -15.62 13.46
N SER A 208 -11.29 -16.88 13.15
CA SER A 208 -10.33 -17.95 12.81
C SER A 208 -9.48 -17.58 11.60
N ARG A 209 -10.10 -17.06 10.54
CA ARG A 209 -9.39 -16.55 9.35
C ARG A 209 -8.41 -15.43 9.71
N MET A 210 -8.83 -14.46 10.52
CA MET A 210 -7.96 -13.38 11.00
C MET A 210 -6.81 -13.90 11.87
N ASN A 211 -7.07 -14.82 12.80
CA ASN A 211 -6.04 -15.38 13.68
C ASN A 211 -5.00 -16.20 12.90
N ALA A 212 -5.42 -16.98 11.90
CA ALA A 212 -4.51 -17.66 10.98
C ALA A 212 -3.66 -16.65 10.18
N TYR A 213 -4.26 -15.63 9.58
CA TYR A 213 -3.52 -14.58 8.87
C TYR A 213 -2.55 -13.81 9.77
N LYS A 214 -2.91 -13.51 11.02
CA LYS A 214 -2.03 -12.87 12.01
C LYS A 214 -0.83 -13.75 12.37
N GLY A 215 -0.99 -15.07 12.41
CA GLY A 215 0.12 -16.01 12.57
C GLY A 215 1.04 -16.04 11.34
N LEU A 216 0.47 -16.19 10.15
CA LEU A 216 1.20 -16.20 8.87
C LEU A 216 1.96 -14.89 8.57
N ALA A 217 1.44 -13.75 9.03
CA ALA A 217 2.05 -12.43 8.85
C ALA A 217 3.17 -12.10 9.87
N SER A 218 3.41 -12.97 10.86
CA SER A 218 4.42 -12.73 11.89
C SER A 218 5.85 -12.87 11.33
N ALA A 219 6.76 -11.99 11.77
CA ALA A 219 8.16 -12.04 11.37
C ALA A 219 8.84 -13.36 11.77
N ALA A 220 8.49 -13.92 12.93
CA ALA A 220 8.97 -15.21 13.41
C ALA A 220 8.53 -16.37 12.50
N TYR A 221 7.25 -16.47 12.14
CA TYR A 221 6.78 -17.53 11.24
C TYR A 221 7.38 -17.38 9.84
N LEU A 222 7.33 -16.18 9.25
CA LEU A 222 7.89 -15.90 7.92
C LEU A 222 9.38 -16.31 7.83
N SER A 223 10.19 -15.89 8.81
CA SER A 223 11.63 -16.17 8.87
C SER A 223 11.98 -17.66 8.97
N LEU A 224 11.13 -18.46 9.63
CA LEU A 224 11.44 -19.85 9.98
C LEU A 224 10.67 -20.88 9.13
N SER A 225 9.57 -20.48 8.47
CA SER A 225 8.71 -21.40 7.72
C SER A 225 8.99 -21.46 6.22
N SER A 226 9.59 -20.42 5.64
CA SER A 226 9.67 -20.21 4.19
C SER A 226 11.10 -20.21 3.64
N GLU A 227 11.26 -20.57 2.36
CA GLU A 227 12.58 -20.62 1.70
C GLU A 227 12.98 -19.26 1.10
N ASP A 228 12.02 -18.50 0.55
CA ASP A 228 12.13 -17.09 0.18
C ASP A 228 11.14 -16.24 1.00
N PRO A 229 11.49 -15.85 2.24
CA PRO A 229 10.64 -15.03 3.09
C PRO A 229 10.37 -13.64 2.52
N VAL A 230 11.22 -13.11 1.65
CA VAL A 230 11.00 -11.81 1.01
C VAL A 230 9.87 -11.93 -0.01
N PHE A 231 9.87 -12.96 -0.86
CA PHE A 231 8.76 -13.19 -1.79
C PHE A 231 7.45 -13.52 -1.07
N THR A 232 7.47 -14.44 -0.10
CA THR A 232 6.26 -14.82 0.65
C THR A 232 5.64 -13.63 1.39
N ALA A 233 6.44 -12.78 2.04
CA ALA A 233 5.94 -11.59 2.72
C ALA A 233 5.40 -10.53 1.73
N LEU A 234 6.02 -10.36 0.55
CA LEU A 234 5.51 -9.48 -0.50
C LEU A 234 4.12 -9.94 -0.99
N GLU A 235 3.96 -11.22 -1.35
CA GLU A 235 2.70 -11.79 -1.80
C GLU A 235 1.60 -11.69 -0.71
N LEU A 236 1.93 -12.11 0.51
CA LEU A 236 1.00 -12.06 1.65
C LEU A 236 0.58 -10.62 1.97
N SER A 237 1.49 -9.64 1.88
CA SER A 237 1.13 -8.23 2.10
C SER A 237 0.06 -7.72 1.12
N ASN A 238 0.08 -8.20 -0.12
CA ASN A 238 -0.88 -7.87 -1.16
C ASN A 238 -2.20 -8.63 -1.01
N GLU A 239 -2.16 -9.89 -0.59
CA GLU A 239 -3.34 -10.69 -0.24
C GLU A 239 -4.12 -10.04 0.92
N LEU A 240 -3.42 -9.68 2.00
CA LEU A 240 -3.99 -8.93 3.14
C LEU A 240 -4.54 -7.57 2.72
N ALA A 241 -3.85 -6.83 1.85
CA ALA A 241 -4.32 -5.55 1.32
C ALA A 241 -5.58 -5.69 0.43
N ARG A 242 -5.74 -6.82 -0.26
CA ARG A 242 -6.96 -7.16 -1.01
C ARG A 242 -8.10 -7.52 -0.06
N LEU A 243 -7.84 -8.36 0.95
CA LEU A 243 -8.83 -8.76 1.97
C LEU A 243 -9.35 -7.55 2.78
N ALA A 244 -8.49 -6.58 3.11
CA ALA A 244 -8.88 -5.30 3.71
C ALA A 244 -9.86 -4.46 2.87
N ASN A 245 -10.11 -4.82 1.61
CA ASN A 245 -11.11 -4.19 0.74
C ASN A 245 -12.31 -5.10 0.43
N ILE A 246 -12.34 -6.32 0.97
CA ILE A 246 -13.44 -7.28 0.89
C ILE A 246 -14.14 -7.35 2.26
N GLU A 247 -13.38 -7.64 3.32
CA GLU A 247 -13.85 -7.56 4.72
C GLU A 247 -13.65 -6.13 5.22
N THR A 248 -14.75 -5.40 5.38
CA THR A 248 -14.74 -3.97 5.75
C THR A 248 -14.63 -3.74 7.25
N GLU A 249 -15.08 -4.74 8.01
CA GLU A 249 -15.22 -4.79 9.46
C GLU A 249 -13.84 -4.90 10.12
N PHE A 250 -13.00 -5.82 9.64
CA PHE A 250 -11.62 -6.02 10.09
C PHE A 250 -10.57 -5.28 9.24
N LYS A 251 -11.01 -4.28 8.47
CA LYS A 251 -10.18 -3.54 7.50
C LYS A 251 -8.90 -2.95 8.09
N ASN A 252 -8.95 -2.50 9.34
CA ASN A 252 -7.79 -1.92 10.03
C ASN A 252 -6.78 -2.99 10.47
N ASP A 253 -7.25 -4.16 10.89
CA ASP A 253 -6.39 -5.28 11.30
C ASP A 253 -5.65 -5.85 10.09
N TYR A 254 -6.35 -6.15 8.98
CA TYR A 254 -5.69 -6.59 7.73
C TYR A 254 -4.68 -5.57 7.21
N ARG A 255 -4.94 -4.26 7.37
CA ARG A 255 -3.97 -3.20 7.05
C ARG A 255 -2.75 -3.23 7.96
N LYS A 256 -2.93 -3.45 9.27
CA LYS A 256 -1.83 -3.59 10.24
C LYS A 256 -0.96 -4.81 9.91
N LEU A 257 -1.57 -5.97 9.63
CA LEU A 257 -0.85 -7.17 9.19
C LEU A 257 -0.12 -6.96 7.85
N SER A 258 -0.77 -6.31 6.87
CA SER A 258 -0.14 -5.97 5.58
C SER A 258 1.08 -5.06 5.78
N MET A 259 1.00 -4.08 6.68
CA MET A 259 2.14 -3.23 7.05
C MET A 259 3.25 -4.01 7.77
N GLN A 260 2.92 -4.92 8.68
CA GLN A 260 3.92 -5.79 9.33
C GLN A 260 4.71 -6.62 8.32
N CYS A 261 4.05 -7.24 7.34
CA CYS A 261 4.72 -7.93 6.23
C CYS A 261 5.62 -7.00 5.40
N LYS A 262 5.20 -5.74 5.17
CA LYS A 262 5.99 -4.74 4.42
C LYS A 262 7.20 -4.26 5.22
N ASP A 263 7.06 -4.03 6.51
CA ASP A 263 8.12 -3.56 7.40
C ASP A 263 9.14 -4.67 7.72
N PHE A 264 8.71 -5.93 7.77
CA PHE A 264 9.61 -7.11 7.78
C PHE A 264 10.53 -7.13 6.55
N VAL A 265 9.98 -6.95 5.34
CA VAL A 265 10.75 -6.93 4.09
C VAL A 265 11.74 -5.74 4.04
N VAL A 266 11.43 -4.62 4.68
CA VAL A 266 12.37 -3.51 4.89
C VAL A 266 13.50 -3.94 5.84
N GLY A 267 13.17 -4.44 7.03
CA GLY A 267 14.16 -4.84 8.04
C GLY A 267 15.16 -5.91 7.56
N VAL A 268 14.77 -6.79 6.62
CA VAL A 268 15.70 -7.73 5.97
C VAL A 268 16.67 -7.02 4.99
N LEU A 269 16.21 -5.99 4.27
CA LEU A 269 17.04 -5.18 3.36
C LEU A 269 17.99 -4.24 4.11
N ASP A 270 17.59 -3.73 5.27
CA ASP A 270 18.40 -2.89 6.18
C ASP A 270 19.65 -3.65 6.69
N LEU A 271 19.58 -4.98 6.77
CA LEU A 271 20.64 -5.86 7.28
C LEU A 271 21.64 -6.33 6.20
N CYS A 272 21.47 -5.90 4.95
CA CYS A 272 22.43 -6.13 3.88
C CYS A 272 23.68 -5.25 4.06
N ARG A 273 24.86 -5.86 3.94
CA ARG A 273 26.16 -5.20 4.12
C ARG A 273 26.95 -5.10 2.81
N ASP A 274 26.77 -6.09 1.94
CA ASP A 274 27.48 -6.21 0.67
C ASP A 274 26.55 -5.87 -0.51
N THR A 275 27.09 -5.37 -1.63
CA THR A 275 26.28 -5.11 -2.84
C THR A 275 25.68 -6.39 -3.41
N GLU A 276 26.37 -7.52 -3.28
CA GLU A 276 25.87 -8.86 -3.64
C GLU A 276 24.61 -9.25 -2.85
N GLU A 277 24.55 -8.93 -1.55
CA GLU A 277 23.36 -9.17 -0.72
C GLU A 277 22.17 -8.30 -1.16
N VAL A 278 22.44 -7.03 -1.51
CA VAL A 278 21.42 -6.11 -2.02
C VAL A 278 20.91 -6.55 -3.40
N GLU A 279 21.79 -6.91 -4.33
CA GLU A 279 21.41 -7.38 -5.67
C GLU A 279 20.64 -8.71 -5.62
N ALA A 280 21.00 -9.62 -4.73
CA ALA A 280 20.26 -10.86 -4.46
C ALA A 280 18.82 -10.61 -3.97
N ILE A 281 18.60 -9.59 -3.13
CA ILE A 281 17.24 -9.18 -2.70
C ILE A 281 16.47 -8.52 -3.85
N LEU A 282 17.07 -7.58 -4.59
CA LEU A 282 16.36 -6.74 -5.56
C LEU A 282 16.02 -7.47 -6.88
N ASN A 283 16.86 -8.40 -7.31
CA ASN A 283 16.62 -9.18 -8.53
C ASN A 283 15.75 -10.42 -8.24
N GLY A 284 16.07 -11.18 -7.20
CA GLY A 284 15.51 -12.53 -7.00
C GLY A 284 16.24 -13.58 -7.81
N ASP A 285 15.67 -14.79 -7.87
CA ASP A 285 16.30 -15.87 -8.63
C ASP A 285 16.15 -15.69 -10.14
N VAL A 286 17.18 -16.10 -10.89
CA VAL A 286 17.41 -15.61 -12.26
C VAL A 286 17.00 -16.65 -13.31
N ASP A 287 15.80 -17.20 -13.16
CA ASP A 287 15.28 -18.32 -13.96
C ASP A 287 14.91 -17.97 -15.42
N GLN A 288 14.77 -16.69 -15.77
CA GLN A 288 14.09 -16.27 -17.01
C GLN A 288 14.94 -15.46 -18.01
N ALA A 289 16.22 -15.23 -17.74
CA ALA A 289 17.10 -14.48 -18.62
C ALA A 289 18.14 -15.39 -19.30
N LEU A 290 18.09 -15.48 -20.64
CA LEU A 290 19.22 -16.07 -21.39
C LEU A 290 20.49 -15.23 -21.13
N PRO A 291 21.67 -15.86 -20.96
CA PRO A 291 22.94 -15.17 -20.75
C PRO A 291 23.44 -14.51 -22.05
N GLY A 292 22.82 -13.39 -22.41
CA GLY A 292 23.37 -12.41 -23.33
C GLY A 292 24.28 -11.43 -22.58
N ASP A 293 25.49 -11.24 -23.08
CA ASP A 293 26.62 -10.52 -22.45
C ASP A 293 26.35 -9.03 -22.11
N HIS A 294 25.16 -8.51 -22.44
CA HIS A 294 24.71 -7.13 -22.24
C HIS A 294 23.28 -7.03 -21.67
N SER A 295 22.74 -8.11 -21.09
CA SER A 295 21.41 -8.09 -20.45
C SER A 295 21.48 -7.36 -19.10
N ARG A 296 20.73 -6.26 -18.95
CA ARG A 296 20.58 -5.56 -17.66
C ARG A 296 19.97 -6.51 -16.61
N PRO A 297 20.33 -6.37 -15.31
CA PRO A 297 19.71 -7.15 -14.25
C PRO A 297 18.19 -6.93 -14.24
N CYS A 298 17.43 -8.01 -14.28
CA CYS A 298 15.97 -7.94 -14.26
C CYS A 298 15.55 -7.72 -12.80
N LEU A 299 15.19 -6.48 -12.46
CA LEU A 299 14.77 -6.04 -11.12
C LEU A 299 13.36 -6.57 -10.77
N ILE A 300 13.17 -7.90 -10.78
CA ILE A 300 11.85 -8.55 -10.69
C ILE A 300 11.22 -8.27 -9.33
N ARG A 301 11.93 -8.46 -8.21
CA ARG A 301 11.38 -8.14 -6.89
C ARG A 301 11.08 -6.64 -6.72
N VAL A 302 11.81 -5.72 -7.37
CA VAL A 302 11.47 -4.28 -7.35
C VAL A 302 10.22 -3.95 -8.16
N LYS A 303 10.08 -4.52 -9.38
CA LYS A 303 8.84 -4.36 -10.17
C LYS A 303 7.64 -4.94 -9.43
N LEU A 304 7.80 -6.06 -8.74
CA LEU A 304 6.78 -6.68 -7.89
C LEU A 304 6.43 -5.80 -6.67
N ALA A 305 7.43 -5.30 -5.94
CA ALA A 305 7.24 -4.38 -4.80
C ALA A 305 6.53 -3.08 -5.20
N ILE A 306 6.72 -2.60 -6.42
CA ILE A 306 5.95 -1.46 -6.96
C ILE A 306 4.51 -1.86 -7.30
N LYS A 307 4.28 -3.06 -7.85
CA LYS A 307 2.93 -3.59 -8.12
C LYS A 307 2.11 -3.81 -6.84
N TYR A 308 2.76 -4.11 -5.72
CA TYR A 308 2.15 -4.27 -4.39
C TYR A 308 2.22 -3.02 -3.48
N GLU A 309 2.65 -1.88 -4.03
CA GLU A 309 2.81 -0.59 -3.32
C GLU A 309 3.58 -0.69 -1.99
N VAL A 310 4.75 -1.33 -2.02
CA VAL A 310 5.66 -1.47 -0.87
C VAL A 310 6.63 -0.28 -0.83
N LYS A 311 6.07 0.89 -0.50
CA LYS A 311 6.74 2.20 -0.62
C LYS A 311 8.11 2.25 0.08
N LYS A 312 8.16 1.88 1.37
CA LYS A 312 9.39 1.93 2.20
C LYS A 312 10.55 1.12 1.61
N PHE A 313 10.30 -0.12 1.17
CA PHE A 313 11.32 -0.98 0.55
C PHE A 313 11.95 -0.36 -0.69
N VAL A 314 11.14 0.26 -1.54
CA VAL A 314 11.62 0.97 -2.74
C VAL A 314 12.33 2.27 -2.37
N ALA A 315 11.88 2.97 -1.33
CA ALA A 315 12.49 4.22 -0.85
C ALA A 315 13.78 4.03 -0.04
N HIS A 316 14.04 2.82 0.48
CA HIS A 316 15.18 2.51 1.34
C HIS A 316 16.53 2.87 0.67
N PRO A 317 17.49 3.51 1.37
CA PRO A 317 18.75 3.96 0.78
C PRO A 317 19.53 2.89 -0.02
N ASN A 318 19.58 1.63 0.44
CA ASN A 318 20.29 0.56 -0.30
C ASN A 318 19.63 0.30 -1.67
N CYS A 319 18.30 0.30 -1.74
CA CYS A 319 17.54 0.15 -2.98
C CYS A 319 17.72 1.38 -3.90
N GLN A 320 17.56 2.59 -3.35
CA GLN A 320 17.75 3.83 -4.09
C GLN A 320 19.18 4.01 -4.62
N GLN A 321 20.20 3.54 -3.89
CA GLN A 321 21.59 3.53 -4.36
C GLN A 321 21.77 2.64 -5.59
N GLN A 322 21.16 1.45 -5.62
CA GLN A 322 21.26 0.54 -6.76
C GLN A 322 20.40 0.99 -7.96
N LEU A 323 19.26 1.64 -7.70
CA LEU A 323 18.51 2.31 -8.77
C LEU A 323 19.30 3.50 -9.36
N LEU A 324 20.08 4.22 -8.53
CA LEU A 324 20.95 5.33 -8.97
C LEU A 324 22.19 4.88 -9.76
N THR A 325 22.78 3.72 -9.47
CA THR A 325 23.89 3.17 -10.28
C THR A 325 23.41 2.75 -11.66
N LEU A 326 22.23 2.10 -11.74
CA LEU A 326 21.58 1.74 -13.00
C LEU A 326 21.06 2.95 -13.81
N TRP A 327 20.58 4.01 -13.13
CA TRP A 327 20.10 5.23 -13.80
C TRP A 327 21.21 6.03 -14.50
N TYR A 328 22.40 6.11 -13.87
CA TYR A 328 23.60 6.76 -14.43
C TYR A 328 24.57 5.76 -15.10
N GLU A 329 24.06 4.63 -15.60
CA GLU A 329 24.83 3.64 -16.37
C GLU A 329 25.59 4.34 -17.53
N ASN A 330 26.88 4.03 -17.69
CA ASN A 330 27.80 4.66 -18.64
C ASN A 330 28.04 6.18 -18.46
N LEU A 331 27.44 6.82 -17.44
CA LEU A 331 27.51 8.26 -17.15
C LEU A 331 27.88 8.57 -15.69
N ALA A 332 28.68 7.71 -15.04
CA ALA A 332 29.08 7.83 -13.64
C ALA A 332 29.63 9.24 -13.28
N GLY A 333 30.43 9.84 -14.17
CA GLY A 333 30.99 11.18 -13.98
C GLY A 333 29.98 12.33 -13.94
N LEU A 334 28.73 12.12 -14.38
CA LEU A 334 27.64 13.10 -14.32
C LEU A 334 26.86 13.05 -13.00
N ARG A 335 26.85 11.90 -12.30
CA ARG A 335 26.11 11.69 -11.04
C ARG A 335 26.44 12.77 -10.00
N GLN A 336 27.74 13.00 -9.77
CA GLN A 336 28.27 13.94 -8.77
C GLN A 336 28.31 15.42 -9.24
N GLN A 337 27.92 15.74 -10.48
CA GLN A 337 28.02 17.10 -11.00
C GLN A 337 26.98 18.05 -10.42
N SER A 338 27.31 19.34 -10.41
CA SER A 338 26.40 20.42 -10.01
C SER A 338 25.19 20.54 -10.95
N VAL A 339 24.11 21.14 -10.45
CA VAL A 339 22.88 21.39 -11.23
C VAL A 339 23.17 22.23 -12.48
N GLY A 340 24.13 23.16 -12.42
CA GLY A 340 24.56 23.95 -13.57
C GLY A 340 25.14 23.10 -14.71
N VAL A 341 26.05 22.16 -14.40
CA VAL A 341 26.61 21.25 -15.41
C VAL A 341 25.53 20.32 -15.98
N LYS A 342 24.62 19.83 -15.13
CA LYS A 342 23.46 19.04 -15.57
C LYS A 342 22.56 19.84 -16.52
N CYS A 343 22.28 21.11 -16.22
CA CYS A 343 21.54 22.02 -17.10
C CYS A 343 22.25 22.22 -18.46
N TRP A 344 23.58 22.44 -18.46
CA TRP A 344 24.36 22.50 -19.70
C TRP A 344 24.28 21.21 -20.53
N THR A 345 24.27 20.02 -19.90
CA THR A 345 24.08 18.77 -20.64
C THR A 345 22.68 18.64 -21.24
N VAL A 346 21.63 19.11 -20.55
CA VAL A 346 20.25 19.14 -21.09
C VAL A 346 20.16 20.10 -22.28
N LEU A 347 20.76 21.30 -22.19
CA LEU A 347 20.81 22.26 -23.30
C LEU A 347 21.61 21.72 -24.50
N GLY A 348 22.72 21.02 -24.25
CA GLY A 348 23.50 20.33 -25.29
C GLY A 348 22.69 19.24 -25.99
N VAL A 349 21.88 18.46 -25.26
CA VAL A 349 20.94 17.48 -25.85
C VAL A 349 19.80 18.19 -26.60
N ALA A 350 19.31 19.35 -26.15
CA ALA A 350 18.28 20.11 -26.85
C ALA A 350 18.70 20.59 -28.24
N ILE A 351 19.95 21.09 -28.36
CA ILE A 351 20.51 21.48 -29.66
C ILE A 351 20.91 20.23 -30.47
N GLY A 352 21.42 19.18 -29.81
CA GLY A 352 21.92 17.96 -30.43
C GLY A 352 20.87 16.91 -30.85
N LEU A 353 19.62 17.03 -30.40
CA LEU A 353 18.60 15.97 -30.52
C LEU A 353 18.44 15.36 -31.93
N PRO A 354 18.29 16.13 -33.03
CA PRO A 354 18.15 15.53 -34.36
C PRO A 354 19.40 14.76 -34.80
N PHE A 355 20.60 15.25 -34.46
CA PHE A 355 21.86 14.57 -34.76
C PHE A 355 22.02 13.27 -33.95
N LEU A 356 21.62 13.28 -32.67
CA LEU A 356 21.63 12.09 -31.81
C LEU A 356 20.66 11.01 -32.33
N ALA A 357 19.47 11.39 -32.78
CA ALA A 357 18.50 10.47 -33.37
C ALA A 357 19.03 9.81 -34.65
N ILE A 358 19.63 10.60 -35.55
CA ILE A 358 20.25 10.11 -36.80
C ILE A 358 21.43 9.17 -36.49
N ALA A 359 22.32 9.56 -35.56
CA ALA A 359 23.47 8.76 -35.17
C ALA A 359 23.07 7.39 -34.58
N TYR A 360 22.01 7.35 -33.77
CA TYR A 360 21.47 6.11 -33.21
C TYR A 360 20.81 5.21 -34.28
N TRP A 361 20.15 5.80 -35.29
CA TRP A 361 19.53 5.04 -36.38
C TRP A 361 20.58 4.40 -37.30
N ILE A 362 21.67 5.12 -37.62
CA ILE A 362 22.76 4.65 -38.49
C ILE A 362 23.69 3.66 -37.75
N MET A 363 24.09 3.96 -36.51
CA MET A 363 25.12 3.19 -35.79
C MET A 363 24.75 2.98 -34.31
N PRO A 364 23.73 2.15 -34.01
CA PRO A 364 23.24 1.92 -32.65
C PRO A 364 24.25 1.25 -31.70
N CYS A 365 25.30 0.63 -32.24
CA CYS A 365 26.40 0.02 -31.46
C CYS A 365 27.60 0.96 -31.25
N SER A 366 27.49 2.24 -31.64
CA SER A 366 28.50 3.26 -31.34
C SER A 366 28.53 3.61 -29.84
N LYS A 367 29.63 4.22 -29.36
CA LYS A 367 29.68 4.78 -27.99
C LYS A 367 28.55 5.80 -27.74
N LEU A 368 28.18 6.60 -28.75
CA LEU A 368 27.04 7.52 -28.66
C LEU A 368 25.70 6.78 -28.56
N GLY A 369 25.53 5.67 -29.29
CA GLY A 369 24.34 4.82 -29.19
C GLY A 369 24.22 4.11 -27.84
N GLN A 370 25.34 3.67 -27.26
CA GLN A 370 25.39 3.15 -25.88
C GLN A 370 25.02 4.22 -24.85
N ILE A 371 25.54 5.44 -24.99
CA ILE A 371 25.18 6.58 -24.13
C ILE A 371 23.67 6.90 -24.25
N LEU A 372 23.09 6.93 -25.46
CA LEU A 372 21.65 7.17 -25.64
C LEU A 372 20.76 6.03 -25.10
N ARG A 373 21.28 4.81 -24.98
CA ARG A 373 20.58 3.67 -24.34
C ARG A 373 20.56 3.79 -22.81
N SER A 374 21.38 4.64 -22.19
CA SER A 374 21.35 4.88 -20.73
C SER A 374 20.01 5.49 -20.30
N PRO A 375 19.46 5.11 -19.13
CA PRO A 375 18.12 5.55 -18.73
C PRO A 375 17.98 7.07 -18.61
N PHE A 376 18.99 7.72 -18.00
CA PHE A 376 19.05 9.18 -17.89
C PHE A 376 18.98 9.88 -19.26
N MET A 377 19.72 9.42 -20.26
CA MET A 377 19.73 10.06 -21.59
C MET A 377 18.41 9.86 -22.34
N LYS A 378 17.73 8.72 -22.18
CA LYS A 378 16.36 8.57 -22.69
C LYS A 378 15.44 9.62 -22.07
N PHE A 379 15.40 9.71 -20.74
CA PHE A 379 14.55 10.66 -20.02
C PHE A 379 14.82 12.11 -20.43
N VAL A 380 16.09 12.51 -20.52
CA VAL A 380 16.46 13.85 -21.00
C VAL A 380 15.99 14.05 -22.44
N ALA A 381 16.18 13.09 -23.35
CA ALA A 381 15.74 13.21 -24.75
C ALA A 381 14.20 13.33 -24.91
N HIS A 382 13.42 12.60 -24.10
CA HIS A 382 11.95 12.73 -24.07
C HIS A 382 11.50 14.06 -23.48
N ALA A 383 12.06 14.46 -22.32
CA ALA A 383 11.74 15.75 -21.70
C ALA A 383 12.09 16.94 -22.61
N VAL A 384 13.26 16.89 -23.25
CA VAL A 384 13.72 17.87 -24.26
C VAL A 384 12.80 17.91 -25.47
N SER A 385 12.42 16.77 -26.04
CA SER A 385 11.48 16.78 -27.18
C SER A 385 10.13 17.38 -26.79
N PHE A 386 9.68 17.15 -25.56
CA PHE A 386 8.43 17.71 -25.06
C PHE A 386 8.53 19.24 -24.84
N THR A 387 9.66 19.76 -24.34
CA THR A 387 9.85 21.23 -24.25
C THR A 387 9.98 21.88 -25.63
N ILE A 388 10.57 21.20 -26.62
CA ILE A 388 10.58 21.65 -28.02
C ILE A 388 9.15 21.67 -28.60
N PHE A 389 8.32 20.66 -28.32
CA PHE A 389 6.91 20.66 -28.71
C PHE A 389 6.12 21.84 -28.13
N LEU A 390 6.26 22.12 -26.83
CA LEU A 390 5.64 23.30 -26.22
C LEU A 390 6.18 24.60 -26.82
N GLY A 391 7.48 24.68 -27.13
CA GLY A 391 8.08 25.79 -27.87
C GLY A 391 7.46 26.00 -29.25
N LEU A 392 7.20 24.92 -30.01
CA LEU A 392 6.51 24.99 -31.31
C LEU A 392 5.05 25.48 -31.17
N LEU A 393 4.34 25.13 -30.10
CA LEU A 393 2.98 25.66 -29.84
C LEU A 393 3.02 27.18 -29.58
N VAL A 394 4.03 27.67 -28.84
CA VAL A 394 4.23 29.11 -28.58
C VAL A 394 4.64 29.85 -29.85
N ILE A 395 5.53 29.29 -30.67
CA ILE A 395 5.92 29.86 -31.96
C ILE A 395 4.73 29.89 -32.94
N ASN A 396 3.84 28.89 -32.93
CA ASN A 396 2.63 28.92 -33.76
C ASN A 396 1.62 30.02 -33.34
N ALA A 397 1.84 30.67 -32.19
CA ALA A 397 1.08 31.83 -31.73
C ALA A 397 1.84 33.16 -31.83
N SER A 398 3.17 33.17 -32.03
CA SER A 398 4.00 34.37 -31.89
C SER A 398 3.69 35.48 -32.90
N ASP A 399 3.25 35.10 -34.10
CA ASP A 399 2.86 36.03 -35.19
C ASP A 399 1.70 36.97 -34.81
N ARG A 400 1.06 36.75 -33.65
CA ARG A 400 -0.10 37.51 -33.15
C ARG A 400 0.17 38.21 -31.82
N PHE A 401 1.39 38.16 -31.27
CA PHE A 401 1.71 38.74 -29.95
C PHE A 401 1.64 40.28 -29.92
N GLU A 402 1.91 40.96 -31.04
CA GLU A 402 1.69 42.41 -31.19
C GLU A 402 0.21 42.78 -31.45
N GLY A 403 -0.70 41.79 -31.45
CA GLY A 403 -2.08 41.93 -31.91
C GLY A 403 -2.26 41.63 -33.41
N VAL A 404 -3.51 41.57 -33.85
CA VAL A 404 -3.86 41.32 -35.26
C VAL A 404 -4.05 42.65 -35.97
N LYS A 405 -3.37 42.84 -37.11
CA LYS A 405 -3.28 44.13 -37.83
C LYS A 405 -4.53 44.52 -38.63
N ASN A 406 -5.46 43.58 -38.86
CA ASN A 406 -6.65 43.74 -39.69
C ASN A 406 -7.91 43.46 -38.84
N LEU A 407 -9.05 44.07 -39.17
CA LEU A 407 -10.28 43.90 -38.39
C LEU A 407 -11.02 42.58 -38.77
N PRO A 408 -11.78 41.94 -37.85
CA PRO A 408 -12.45 40.66 -38.11
C PRO A 408 -13.55 40.66 -39.20
N ASN A 409 -13.90 41.83 -39.74
CA ASN A 409 -14.87 42.05 -40.82
C ASN A 409 -14.20 42.26 -42.20
N GLU A 410 -12.87 42.34 -42.27
CA GLU A 410 -12.12 42.63 -43.50
C GLU A 410 -11.59 41.33 -44.14
N THR A 411 -11.64 41.25 -45.48
CA THR A 411 -11.17 40.10 -46.26
C THR A 411 -10.01 40.51 -47.17
N ILE A 412 -8.81 39.98 -46.91
CA ILE A 412 -7.60 40.29 -47.70
C ILE A 412 -7.07 39.01 -48.36
N THR A 413 -7.32 38.87 -49.66
CA THR A 413 -6.80 37.81 -50.52
C THR A 413 -5.49 38.24 -51.18
N ASP A 414 -4.66 37.29 -51.62
CA ASP A 414 -3.42 37.60 -52.34
C ASP A 414 -3.64 37.75 -53.86
N HIS A 415 -4.73 37.15 -54.36
CA HIS A 415 -5.19 37.25 -55.75
C HIS A 415 -6.71 37.51 -55.77
N PRO A 416 -7.26 38.28 -56.73
CA PRO A 416 -8.69 38.60 -56.79
C PRO A 416 -9.59 37.39 -57.08
N HIS A 417 -9.05 36.29 -57.60
CA HIS A 417 -9.74 35.01 -57.84
C HIS A 417 -9.68 34.03 -56.65
N GLN A 418 -8.94 34.37 -55.59
CA GLN A 418 -8.74 33.48 -54.44
C GLN A 418 -9.90 33.59 -53.45
N VAL A 419 -10.50 32.46 -53.10
CA VAL A 419 -11.50 32.35 -52.03
C VAL A 419 -10.82 32.62 -50.68
N PHE A 420 -11.23 33.69 -49.99
CA PHE A 420 -10.66 34.16 -48.72
C PHE A 420 -10.42 33.03 -47.70
N ARG A 421 -11.37 32.09 -47.57
CA ARG A 421 -11.26 30.96 -46.65
C ARG A 421 -9.99 30.12 -46.85
N VAL A 422 -9.56 29.86 -48.09
CA VAL A 422 -8.37 29.01 -48.38
C VAL A 422 -7.13 29.56 -47.70
N LYS A 423 -6.93 30.88 -47.77
CA LYS A 423 -5.81 31.60 -47.14
C LYS A 423 -5.82 31.48 -45.61
N THR A 424 -6.98 31.27 -45.00
CA THR A 424 -7.16 31.11 -43.53
C THR A 424 -7.11 29.65 -43.04
N SER A 425 -7.45 28.67 -43.90
CA SER A 425 -7.50 27.25 -43.55
C SER A 425 -6.30 26.42 -44.02
N GLN A 426 -5.41 27.00 -44.84
CA GLN A 426 -4.13 26.38 -45.20
C GLN A 426 -3.26 26.06 -43.98
N PHE A 427 -2.57 24.92 -44.02
CA PHE A 427 -1.66 24.47 -42.97
C PHE A 427 -0.30 25.17 -43.08
N SER A 428 0.20 25.70 -41.96
CA SER A 428 1.56 26.24 -41.87
C SER A 428 2.61 25.13 -41.66
N TRP A 429 3.88 25.44 -41.94
CA TRP A 429 4.99 24.52 -41.63
C TRP A 429 5.09 24.19 -40.13
N THR A 430 4.77 25.14 -39.24
CA THR A 430 4.67 24.92 -37.79
C THR A 430 3.56 23.94 -37.44
N GLU A 431 2.36 24.07 -38.02
CA GLU A 431 1.25 23.13 -37.83
C GLU A 431 1.59 21.72 -38.33
N MET A 432 2.27 21.58 -39.47
CA MET A 432 2.74 20.28 -39.95
C MET A 432 3.76 19.62 -39.02
N LEU A 433 4.67 20.40 -38.41
CA LEU A 433 5.59 19.89 -37.40
C LEU A 433 4.84 19.43 -36.13
N ILE A 434 3.91 20.26 -35.62
CA ILE A 434 3.08 19.93 -34.45
C ILE A 434 2.28 18.64 -34.69
N MET A 435 1.69 18.46 -35.88
CA MET A 435 0.98 17.24 -36.28
C MET A 435 1.89 16.00 -36.27
N ASN A 436 3.13 16.11 -36.77
CA ASN A 436 4.10 15.01 -36.73
C ASN A 436 4.52 14.64 -35.29
N TRP A 437 4.63 15.62 -34.39
CA TRP A 437 4.85 15.37 -32.96
C TRP A 437 3.66 14.66 -32.32
N VAL A 438 2.43 15.09 -32.60
CA VAL A 438 1.20 14.45 -32.09
C VAL A 438 1.07 13.01 -32.57
N LEU A 439 1.35 12.72 -33.85
CA LEU A 439 1.41 11.35 -34.37
C LEU A 439 2.49 10.52 -33.66
N GLY A 440 3.67 11.10 -33.40
CA GLY A 440 4.74 10.44 -32.65
C GLY A 440 4.42 10.15 -31.18
N MET A 441 3.58 10.97 -30.55
CA MET A 441 3.05 10.75 -29.20
C MET A 441 1.96 9.68 -29.20
N ILE A 442 0.98 9.72 -30.12
CA ILE A 442 -0.04 8.68 -30.29
C ILE A 442 0.61 7.30 -30.50
N TRP A 443 1.66 7.22 -31.32
CA TRP A 443 2.44 5.99 -31.53
C TRP A 443 3.25 5.55 -30.31
N SER A 444 3.45 6.41 -29.30
CA SER A 444 3.97 6.04 -27.99
C SER A 444 2.87 5.45 -27.10
N GLU A 445 1.73 6.14 -26.97
CA GLU A 445 0.62 5.66 -26.12
C GLU A 445 0.05 4.33 -26.63
N CYS A 446 -0.07 4.13 -27.95
CA CYS A 446 -0.46 2.85 -28.52
C CYS A 446 0.50 1.69 -28.17
N LYS A 447 1.80 1.97 -27.95
CA LYS A 447 2.77 0.97 -27.49
C LYS A 447 2.65 0.71 -26.00
N GLU A 448 2.29 1.72 -25.20
CA GLU A 448 2.04 1.57 -23.76
C GLU A 448 0.78 0.73 -23.50
N ILE A 449 -0.34 1.08 -24.12
CA ILE A 449 -1.62 0.34 -24.02
C ILE A 449 -1.48 -1.12 -24.47
N TRP A 450 -0.58 -1.41 -25.43
CA TRP A 450 -0.31 -2.78 -25.91
C TRP A 450 0.67 -3.58 -25.02
N ALA A 451 1.48 -2.90 -24.20
CA ALA A 451 2.41 -3.54 -23.27
C ALA A 451 1.76 -3.82 -21.91
N ASP A 452 1.10 -2.80 -21.33
CA ASP A 452 0.55 -2.84 -19.97
C ASP A 452 -0.92 -3.31 -19.95
N GLY A 453 -1.58 -3.24 -21.11
CA GLY A 453 -2.99 -3.58 -21.28
C GLY A 453 -3.95 -2.45 -20.83
N PRO A 454 -5.19 -2.43 -21.35
CA PRO A 454 -6.11 -1.31 -21.14
C PRO A 454 -6.55 -1.15 -19.68
N ARG A 455 -6.55 -2.23 -18.89
CA ARG A 455 -6.96 -2.19 -17.47
C ARG A 455 -5.93 -1.49 -16.58
N GLU A 456 -4.64 -1.78 -16.74
CA GLU A 456 -3.60 -1.14 -15.92
C GLU A 456 -3.38 0.31 -16.38
N TYR A 457 -3.46 0.59 -17.69
CA TYR A 457 -3.40 1.95 -18.26
C TYR A 457 -4.48 2.89 -17.71
N ILE A 458 -5.76 2.48 -17.72
CA ILE A 458 -6.89 3.34 -17.28
C ILE A 458 -6.86 3.62 -15.77
N MET A 459 -6.21 2.77 -14.96
CA MET A 459 -6.01 3.00 -13.52
C MET A 459 -5.02 4.14 -13.22
N HIS A 460 -4.39 4.74 -14.23
CA HIS A 460 -3.50 5.89 -14.08
C HIS A 460 -4.16 7.14 -14.68
N LEU A 461 -4.67 8.01 -13.80
CA LEU A 461 -5.39 9.24 -14.17
C LEU A 461 -4.60 10.14 -15.14
N TRP A 462 -3.27 10.18 -15.02
CA TRP A 462 -2.40 10.93 -15.93
C TRP A 462 -2.42 10.34 -17.36
N ASN A 463 -2.40 9.02 -17.51
CA ASN A 463 -2.49 8.34 -18.80
C ASN A 463 -3.84 8.58 -19.49
N VAL A 464 -4.91 8.73 -18.69
CA VAL A 464 -6.25 9.12 -19.17
C VAL A 464 -6.26 10.59 -19.61
N LEU A 465 -5.56 11.48 -18.90
CA LEU A 465 -5.38 12.89 -19.31
C LEU A 465 -4.60 12.99 -20.62
N ASP A 466 -3.51 12.25 -20.78
CA ASP A 466 -2.70 12.24 -22.01
C ASP A 466 -3.48 11.69 -23.21
N PHE A 467 -4.22 10.58 -23.03
CA PHE A 467 -5.13 10.06 -24.05
C PHE A 467 -6.20 11.10 -24.44
N GLY A 468 -6.78 11.79 -23.44
CA GLY A 468 -7.74 12.88 -23.66
C GLY A 468 -7.13 14.02 -24.48
N MET A 469 -5.98 14.54 -24.04
CA MET A 469 -5.23 15.62 -24.69
C MET A 469 -4.91 15.29 -26.17
N LEU A 470 -4.41 14.09 -26.45
CA LEU A 470 -4.12 13.64 -27.82
C LEU A 470 -5.40 13.48 -28.65
N SER A 471 -6.49 12.97 -28.06
CA SER A 471 -7.78 12.85 -28.76
C SER A 471 -8.36 14.21 -29.17
N ILE A 472 -8.18 15.25 -28.34
CA ILE A 472 -8.63 16.61 -28.62
C ILE A 472 -7.76 17.27 -29.70
N PHE A 473 -6.44 17.03 -29.72
CA PHE A 473 -5.59 17.44 -30.84
C PHE A 473 -6.04 16.79 -32.16
N VAL A 474 -6.33 15.49 -32.18
CA VAL A 474 -6.82 14.80 -33.39
C VAL A 474 -8.18 15.35 -33.83
N ALA A 475 -9.12 15.58 -32.92
CA ALA A 475 -10.41 16.20 -33.21
C ALA A 475 -10.27 17.62 -33.79
N SER A 476 -9.36 18.43 -33.24
CA SER A 476 -9.02 19.74 -33.80
C SER A 476 -8.45 19.67 -35.23
N PHE A 477 -7.43 18.82 -35.46
CA PHE A 477 -6.79 18.73 -36.76
C PHE A 477 -7.71 18.13 -37.85
N THR A 478 -8.58 17.19 -37.49
CA THR A 478 -9.60 16.66 -38.40
C THR A 478 -10.68 17.68 -38.74
N ALA A 479 -11.12 18.51 -37.79
CA ALA A 479 -12.01 19.64 -38.07
C ALA A 479 -11.34 20.70 -38.97
N ARG A 480 -10.06 21.01 -38.76
CA ARG A 480 -9.26 21.91 -39.62
C ARG A 480 -9.10 21.35 -41.03
N LEU A 481 -8.79 20.06 -41.16
CA LEU A 481 -8.69 19.37 -42.45
C LEU A 481 -10.03 19.39 -43.20
N MET A 482 -11.16 19.20 -42.51
CA MET A 482 -12.49 19.31 -43.12
C MET A 482 -12.78 20.74 -43.60
N ALA A 483 -12.41 21.77 -42.83
CA ALA A 483 -12.52 23.16 -43.25
C ALA A 483 -11.63 23.49 -44.47
N PHE A 484 -10.42 22.93 -44.53
CA PHE A 484 -9.49 23.08 -45.66
C PHE A 484 -10.00 22.39 -46.93
N LEU A 485 -10.51 21.15 -46.82
CA LEU A 485 -11.07 20.40 -47.95
C LEU A 485 -12.27 21.12 -48.56
N ARG A 486 -13.21 21.63 -47.73
CA ARG A 486 -14.36 22.40 -48.22
C ARG A 486 -13.98 23.75 -48.84
N ALA A 487 -12.96 24.43 -48.29
CA ALA A 487 -12.42 25.65 -48.91
C ALA A 487 -11.76 25.37 -50.27
N SER A 488 -11.05 24.24 -50.39
CA SER A 488 -10.42 23.80 -51.64
C SER A 488 -11.44 23.41 -52.71
N GLU A 489 -12.52 22.73 -52.32
CA GLU A 489 -13.67 22.41 -53.17
C GLU A 489 -14.36 23.68 -53.70
N ALA A 490 -14.53 24.69 -52.85
CA ALA A 490 -15.09 25.99 -53.24
C ALA A 490 -14.15 26.77 -54.20
N GLN A 491 -12.83 26.72 -53.98
CA GLN A 491 -11.84 27.31 -54.89
C GLN A 491 -11.87 26.63 -56.26
N LEU A 492 -11.86 25.30 -56.31
CA LEU A 492 -11.90 24.54 -57.55
C LEU A 492 -13.20 24.79 -58.34
N TYR A 493 -14.33 25.00 -57.66
CA TYR A 493 -15.56 25.46 -58.31
C TYR A 493 -15.39 26.86 -58.93
N VAL A 494 -14.81 27.81 -58.18
CA VAL A 494 -14.53 29.17 -58.69
C VAL A 494 -13.61 29.12 -59.91
N ASP A 495 -12.51 28.37 -59.85
CA ASP A 495 -11.53 28.25 -60.95
C ASP A 495 -12.07 27.52 -62.19
N MET A 496 -13.14 26.72 -62.07
CA MET A 496 -13.80 26.05 -63.19
C MET A 496 -14.95 26.86 -63.82
N TYR A 497 -15.70 27.64 -63.02
CA TYR A 497 -16.96 28.26 -63.46
C TYR A 497 -16.92 29.79 -63.54
N VAL A 498 -15.90 30.45 -62.96
CA VAL A 498 -15.69 31.90 -63.10
C VAL A 498 -14.59 32.14 -64.15
N PRO A 499 -14.83 32.96 -65.20
CA PRO A 499 -13.84 33.20 -66.23
C PRO A 499 -12.75 34.15 -65.72
N ASN A 500 -11.49 33.69 -65.77
CA ASN A 500 -10.28 34.46 -65.44
C ASN A 500 -10.08 35.66 -66.40
N MET A 501 -10.78 36.76 -66.15
CA MET A 501 -10.69 38.03 -66.90
C MET A 501 -10.17 39.13 -65.95
N PRO A 502 -9.14 39.93 -66.34
CA PRO A 502 -8.33 40.73 -65.40
C PRO A 502 -9.04 41.91 -64.69
N ASN A 503 -10.34 42.13 -64.95
CA ASN A 503 -11.13 43.23 -64.38
C ASN A 503 -12.37 42.75 -63.59
N ILE A 504 -12.47 41.47 -63.24
CA ILE A 504 -13.59 40.92 -62.46
C ILE A 504 -13.08 40.36 -61.12
N ASP A 505 -13.26 41.14 -60.05
CA ASP A 505 -13.06 40.67 -58.69
C ASP A 505 -14.14 39.65 -58.29
N LEU A 506 -13.76 38.64 -57.50
CA LEU A 506 -14.68 37.59 -57.03
C LEU A 506 -15.89 38.13 -56.23
N SER A 507 -15.80 39.35 -55.69
CA SER A 507 -16.92 40.07 -55.04
C SER A 507 -18.06 40.43 -55.98
N ASN A 508 -17.79 40.54 -57.28
CA ASN A 508 -18.73 41.03 -58.28
C ASN A 508 -19.38 39.90 -59.09
N ALA A 509 -18.95 38.64 -58.86
CA ALA A 509 -19.50 37.46 -59.50
C ALA A 509 -20.71 36.89 -58.74
N SER A 510 -21.77 36.50 -59.45
CA SER A 510 -22.97 35.90 -58.87
C SER A 510 -22.75 34.42 -58.50
N LEU A 511 -22.07 34.18 -57.37
CA LEU A 511 -21.76 32.85 -56.85
C LEU A 511 -23.00 32.13 -56.26
N PRO A 512 -23.07 30.79 -56.32
CA PRO A 512 -24.04 30.02 -55.55
C PRO A 512 -23.88 30.26 -54.04
N PRO A 513 -24.95 30.25 -53.22
CA PRO A 513 -24.87 30.60 -51.79
C PRO A 513 -23.90 29.71 -51.00
N ASN A 514 -23.83 28.42 -51.36
CA ASN A 514 -22.92 27.45 -50.73
C ASN A 514 -21.43 27.77 -50.98
N VAL A 515 -21.11 28.47 -52.09
CA VAL A 515 -19.75 28.88 -52.44
C VAL A 515 -19.47 30.29 -51.89
N ALA A 516 -20.46 31.19 -51.98
CA ALA A 516 -20.40 32.55 -51.45
C ALA A 516 -20.14 32.60 -49.94
N TYR A 517 -20.58 31.60 -49.16
CA TYR A 517 -20.25 31.48 -47.73
C TYR A 517 -18.73 31.52 -47.47
N TYR A 518 -17.91 30.89 -48.34
CA TYR A 518 -16.46 30.81 -48.16
C TYR A 518 -15.71 32.10 -48.56
N THR A 519 -16.39 33.11 -49.10
CA THR A 519 -15.79 34.45 -49.30
C THR A 519 -16.01 35.37 -48.09
N HIS A 520 -16.80 34.96 -47.10
CA HIS A 520 -17.20 35.83 -45.98
C HIS A 520 -16.16 35.94 -44.85
N ALA A 521 -16.08 37.13 -44.25
CA ALA A 521 -15.30 37.40 -43.04
C ALA A 521 -15.90 36.74 -41.77
N ARG A 522 -15.10 36.71 -40.69
CA ARG A 522 -15.39 35.96 -39.45
C ARG A 522 -16.70 36.38 -38.77
N ASN A 523 -17.15 37.62 -38.98
CA ASN A 523 -18.42 38.14 -38.47
C ASN A 523 -19.68 37.50 -39.09
N ARG A 524 -19.56 36.72 -40.18
CA ARG A 524 -20.69 36.02 -40.84
C ARG A 524 -20.52 34.50 -40.89
N TRP A 525 -19.53 33.94 -40.18
CA TRP A 525 -19.36 32.49 -40.09
C TRP A 525 -20.49 31.86 -39.25
N LEU A 526 -20.86 30.63 -39.57
CA LEU A 526 -21.87 29.89 -38.81
C LEU A 526 -21.34 29.56 -37.39
N PRO A 527 -22.16 29.59 -36.33
CA PRO A 527 -21.69 29.24 -34.97
C PRO A 527 -21.13 27.80 -34.85
N SER A 528 -21.54 26.90 -35.74
CA SER A 528 -21.08 25.51 -35.85
C SER A 528 -19.98 25.29 -36.90
N ASP A 529 -19.37 26.36 -37.41
CA ASP A 529 -18.34 26.32 -38.45
C ASP A 529 -17.09 25.51 -38.00
N PRO A 530 -16.63 24.50 -38.77
CA PRO A 530 -15.56 23.59 -38.32
C PRO A 530 -14.22 24.26 -37.96
N GLN A 531 -13.93 25.44 -38.52
CA GLN A 531 -12.75 26.23 -38.15
C GLN A 531 -12.85 26.79 -36.72
N LEU A 532 -14.04 27.25 -36.29
CA LEU A 532 -14.27 27.70 -34.91
C LEU A 532 -14.18 26.53 -33.92
N ILE A 533 -14.71 25.37 -34.28
CA ILE A 533 -14.61 24.14 -33.49
C ILE A 533 -13.14 23.71 -33.36
N SER A 534 -12.37 23.74 -34.46
CA SER A 534 -10.92 23.47 -34.43
C SER A 534 -10.16 24.42 -33.52
N GLU A 535 -10.39 25.74 -33.63
CA GLU A 535 -9.72 26.74 -32.79
C GLU A 535 -10.05 26.57 -31.29
N GLY A 536 -11.30 26.26 -30.96
CA GLY A 536 -11.72 25.97 -29.58
C GLY A 536 -11.06 24.71 -29.01
N LEU A 537 -11.12 23.58 -29.74
CA LEU A 537 -10.51 22.33 -29.32
C LEU A 537 -8.97 22.43 -29.25
N TYR A 538 -8.34 23.12 -30.21
CA TYR A 538 -6.89 23.39 -30.17
C TYR A 538 -6.50 24.17 -28.91
N SER A 539 -7.26 25.20 -28.54
CA SER A 539 -6.99 26.00 -27.34
C SER A 539 -7.05 25.16 -26.06
N ILE A 540 -8.02 24.25 -25.95
CA ILE A 540 -8.12 23.29 -24.84
C ILE A 540 -6.93 22.32 -24.84
N ALA A 541 -6.56 21.78 -26.02
CA ALA A 541 -5.44 20.85 -26.16
C ALA A 541 -4.09 21.49 -25.81
N VAL A 542 -3.88 22.77 -26.14
CA VAL A 542 -2.69 23.54 -25.73
C VAL A 542 -2.61 23.63 -24.19
N VAL A 543 -3.70 23.99 -23.51
CA VAL A 543 -3.72 24.06 -22.03
C VAL A 543 -3.43 22.69 -21.40
N LEU A 544 -4.04 21.61 -21.92
CA LEU A 544 -3.77 20.25 -21.47
C LEU A 544 -2.35 19.77 -21.78
N SER A 545 -1.70 20.30 -22.82
CA SER A 545 -0.29 19.99 -23.08
C SER A 545 0.64 20.61 -22.04
N PHE A 546 0.37 21.85 -21.59
CA PHE A 546 1.20 22.48 -20.55
C PHE A 546 1.10 21.78 -19.19
N SER A 547 -0.04 21.18 -18.83
CA SER A 547 -0.14 20.41 -17.59
C SER A 547 0.68 19.11 -17.60
N ARG A 548 1.01 18.55 -18.79
CA ARG A 548 1.88 17.37 -18.93
C ARG A 548 3.31 17.59 -18.42
N ILE A 549 3.76 18.84 -18.21
CA ILE A 549 5.04 19.14 -17.53
C ILE A 549 5.11 18.47 -16.14
N ALA A 550 3.97 18.22 -15.49
CA ALA A 550 3.87 17.47 -14.25
C ALA A 550 4.45 16.04 -14.31
N TYR A 551 4.63 15.42 -15.47
CA TYR A 551 5.35 14.14 -15.58
C TYR A 551 6.87 14.25 -15.34
N ILE A 552 7.45 15.44 -15.53
CA ILE A 552 8.90 15.68 -15.48
C ILE A 552 9.33 16.13 -14.07
N LEU A 553 8.48 16.89 -13.39
CA LEU A 553 8.72 17.44 -12.04
C LEU A 553 9.13 16.41 -10.96
N PRO A 554 8.64 15.15 -10.90
CA PRO A 554 9.04 14.16 -9.89
C PRO A 554 10.50 13.75 -9.96
N ALA A 555 11.18 13.99 -11.09
CA ALA A 555 12.61 13.72 -11.23
C ALA A 555 13.50 14.71 -10.43
N ASN A 556 12.96 15.86 -10.01
CA ASN A 556 13.69 16.85 -9.22
C ASN A 556 13.38 16.74 -7.71
N GLU A 557 14.41 16.92 -6.90
CA GLU A 557 14.39 16.84 -5.44
C GLU A 557 13.55 17.94 -4.78
N SER A 558 13.62 19.18 -5.28
CA SER A 558 12.87 20.30 -4.70
C SER A 558 11.40 20.40 -5.13
N PHE A 559 10.98 19.67 -6.18
CA PHE A 559 9.60 19.74 -6.71
C PHE A 559 8.82 18.43 -6.57
N GLY A 560 9.50 17.28 -6.48
CA GLY A 560 8.86 15.97 -6.38
C GLY A 560 7.95 15.81 -5.16
N PRO A 561 8.42 16.01 -3.92
CA PRO A 561 7.59 15.89 -2.72
C PRO A 561 6.36 16.81 -2.75
N LEU A 562 6.56 18.09 -3.12
CA LEU A 562 5.51 19.11 -3.25
C LEU A 562 4.41 18.70 -4.25
N GLN A 563 4.80 18.08 -5.38
CA GLN A 563 3.83 17.60 -6.35
C GLN A 563 3.07 16.36 -5.84
N ILE A 564 3.75 15.45 -5.15
CA ILE A 564 3.12 14.23 -4.62
C ILE A 564 2.11 14.58 -3.52
N SER A 565 2.43 15.51 -2.60
CA SER A 565 1.48 15.97 -1.58
C SER A 565 0.27 16.69 -2.20
N LEU A 566 0.49 17.59 -3.18
CA LEU A 566 -0.61 18.22 -3.94
C LEU A 566 -1.49 17.20 -4.68
N GLY A 567 -0.88 16.19 -5.32
CA GLY A 567 -1.59 15.12 -6.02
C GLY A 567 -2.35 14.16 -5.10
N ARG A 568 -2.08 14.20 -3.79
CA ARG A 568 -2.82 13.49 -2.75
C ARG A 568 -3.98 14.30 -2.22
N THR A 569 -3.74 15.54 -1.75
CA THR A 569 -4.82 16.39 -1.19
C THR A 569 -5.96 16.59 -2.18
N VAL A 570 -5.69 16.69 -3.49
CA VAL A 570 -6.72 16.70 -4.55
C VAL A 570 -7.67 15.50 -4.50
N LYS A 571 -7.20 14.30 -4.15
CA LYS A 571 -8.06 13.10 -4.03
C LYS A 571 -8.99 13.16 -2.82
N ASP A 572 -8.56 13.81 -1.75
CA ASP A 572 -9.37 14.00 -0.54
C ASP A 572 -10.37 15.16 -0.70
N ILE A 573 -9.97 16.23 -1.40
CA ILE A 573 -10.87 17.30 -1.86
C ILE A 573 -12.05 16.71 -2.64
N PHE A 574 -11.83 15.75 -3.55
CA PHE A 574 -12.93 15.12 -4.30
C PHE A 574 -13.99 14.44 -3.42
N LYS A 575 -13.64 13.94 -2.22
CA LYS A 575 -14.62 13.37 -1.28
C LYS A 575 -15.54 14.46 -0.72
N PHE A 576 -14.97 15.60 -0.33
CA PHE A 576 -15.72 16.75 0.19
C PHE A 576 -16.55 17.45 -0.89
N MET A 577 -16.04 17.51 -2.13
CA MET A 577 -16.73 18.12 -3.27
C MET A 577 -18.10 17.50 -3.57
N VAL A 578 -18.38 16.25 -3.15
CA VAL A 578 -19.72 15.66 -3.26
C VAL A 578 -20.75 16.47 -2.46
N ILE A 579 -20.42 16.83 -1.21
CA ILE A 579 -21.30 17.66 -0.35
C ILE A 579 -21.47 19.06 -0.94
N PHE A 580 -20.37 19.64 -1.43
CA PHE A 580 -20.37 20.95 -2.09
C PHE A 580 -21.31 20.97 -3.32
N ILE A 581 -21.24 19.94 -4.17
CA ILE A 581 -22.10 19.79 -5.36
C ILE A 581 -23.57 19.57 -4.96
N MET A 582 -23.85 18.77 -3.92
CA MET A 582 -25.23 18.58 -3.44
C MET A 582 -25.87 19.89 -2.98
N VAL A 583 -25.17 20.70 -2.18
CA VAL A 583 -25.66 22.00 -1.72
C VAL A 583 -25.80 22.97 -2.90
N PHE A 584 -24.80 23.02 -3.78
CA PHE A 584 -24.83 23.86 -4.99
C PHE A 584 -26.06 23.57 -5.86
N LEU A 585 -26.33 22.29 -6.17
CA LEU A 585 -27.47 21.88 -7.01
C LEU A 585 -28.82 22.18 -6.34
N ALA A 586 -28.94 22.01 -5.02
CA ALA A 586 -30.16 22.32 -4.29
C ALA A 586 -30.53 23.81 -4.41
N PHE A 587 -29.57 24.72 -4.19
CA PHE A 587 -29.79 26.16 -4.37
C PHE A 587 -29.95 26.56 -5.85
N MET A 588 -29.25 25.92 -6.78
CA MET A 588 -29.42 26.15 -8.23
C MET A 588 -30.85 25.87 -8.68
N ILE A 589 -31.40 24.71 -8.30
CA ILE A 589 -32.78 24.33 -8.64
C ILE A 589 -33.79 25.23 -7.89
N GLY A 590 -33.52 25.57 -6.63
CA GLY A 590 -34.36 26.51 -5.88
C GLY A 590 -34.47 27.90 -6.54
N MET A 591 -33.32 28.49 -6.92
CA MET A 591 -33.28 29.80 -7.59
C MET A 591 -33.87 29.75 -9.00
N PHE A 592 -33.63 28.68 -9.77
CA PHE A 592 -34.25 28.47 -11.08
C PHE A 592 -35.79 28.37 -10.96
N ASN A 593 -36.30 27.56 -10.03
CA ASN A 593 -37.74 27.43 -9.83
C ASN A 593 -38.40 28.75 -9.40
N LEU A 594 -37.69 29.61 -8.65
CA LEU A 594 -38.16 30.93 -8.25
C LEU A 594 -38.21 31.93 -9.41
N TYR A 595 -37.23 31.90 -10.32
CA TYR A 595 -37.03 32.94 -11.35
C TYR A 595 -37.37 32.54 -12.79
N SER A 596 -37.63 31.26 -13.08
CA SER A 596 -37.96 30.77 -14.43
C SER A 596 -39.14 31.51 -15.09
N TYR A 597 -40.20 31.81 -14.33
CA TYR A 597 -41.36 32.57 -14.79
C TYR A 597 -41.09 34.06 -15.08
N TYR A 598 -39.91 34.59 -14.70
CA TYR A 598 -39.54 36.00 -14.83
C TYR A 598 -38.60 36.29 -16.02
N LEU A 599 -38.59 35.42 -17.04
CA LEU A 599 -37.86 35.64 -18.28
C LEU A 599 -38.27 36.99 -18.93
N GLY A 600 -37.30 37.84 -19.26
CA GLY A 600 -37.52 39.22 -19.76
C GLY A 600 -37.87 40.26 -18.67
N ALA A 601 -38.46 39.83 -17.55
CA ALA A 601 -38.87 40.68 -16.42
C ALA A 601 -37.73 41.02 -15.43
N LYS A 602 -36.47 40.78 -15.80
CA LYS A 602 -35.27 41.05 -15.00
C LYS A 602 -34.31 41.99 -15.74
N TYR A 603 -33.38 42.61 -15.01
CA TYR A 603 -32.30 43.40 -15.61
C TYR A 603 -31.25 42.49 -16.27
N ASN A 604 -30.76 41.50 -15.53
CA ASN A 604 -29.85 40.47 -16.03
C ASN A 604 -30.62 39.15 -16.30
N PRO A 605 -30.18 38.30 -17.26
CA PRO A 605 -30.83 37.00 -17.56
C PRO A 605 -30.65 35.93 -16.47
N ALA A 606 -29.91 36.27 -15.40
CA ALA A 606 -29.61 35.43 -14.25
C ALA A 606 -30.82 34.68 -13.68
N PHE A 607 -30.61 33.41 -13.35
CA PHE A 607 -31.60 32.50 -12.76
C PHE A 607 -32.84 32.16 -13.62
N THR A 608 -32.94 32.64 -14.87
CA THR A 608 -34.11 32.36 -15.74
C THR A 608 -34.05 31.00 -16.45
N THR A 609 -32.84 30.49 -16.73
CA THR A 609 -32.58 29.16 -17.27
C THR A 609 -31.67 28.37 -16.32
N VAL A 610 -31.62 27.04 -16.42
CA VAL A 610 -30.71 26.22 -15.60
C VAL A 610 -29.25 26.57 -15.87
N GLU A 611 -28.89 26.85 -17.13
CA GLU A 611 -27.53 27.23 -17.52
C GLU A 611 -27.11 28.60 -16.93
N GLU A 612 -27.97 29.61 -17.02
CA GLU A 612 -27.68 30.93 -16.40
C GLU A 612 -27.72 30.87 -14.87
N SER A 613 -28.57 30.01 -14.28
CA SER A 613 -28.56 29.73 -12.83
C SER A 613 -27.25 29.10 -12.38
N PHE A 614 -26.72 28.16 -13.16
CA PHE A 614 -25.42 27.54 -12.91
C PHE A 614 -24.30 28.60 -12.98
N LYS A 615 -24.27 29.40 -14.05
CA LYS A 615 -23.25 30.47 -14.24
C LYS A 615 -23.26 31.46 -13.08
N THR A 616 -24.41 32.02 -12.69
CA THR A 616 -24.44 33.06 -11.65
C THR A 616 -24.10 32.53 -10.26
N LEU A 617 -24.52 31.31 -9.90
CA LEU A 617 -24.08 30.69 -8.65
C LEU A 617 -22.58 30.34 -8.70
N PHE A 618 -22.09 29.75 -9.77
CA PHE A 618 -20.67 29.41 -9.93
C PHE A 618 -19.75 30.64 -9.76
N TRP A 619 -20.08 31.75 -10.43
CA TRP A 619 -19.30 32.98 -10.30
C TRP A 619 -19.49 33.70 -8.95
N SER A 620 -20.61 33.48 -8.24
CA SER A 620 -20.81 34.04 -6.89
C SER A 620 -19.88 33.44 -5.83
N ILE A 621 -19.45 32.18 -5.98
CA ILE A 621 -18.43 31.56 -5.10
C ILE A 621 -17.13 32.37 -5.10
N PHE A 622 -16.78 32.98 -6.23
CA PHE A 622 -15.60 33.83 -6.41
C PHE A 622 -15.88 35.33 -6.20
N GLY A 623 -17.08 35.72 -5.75
CA GLY A 623 -17.49 37.11 -5.57
C GLY A 623 -17.73 37.89 -6.88
N LEU A 624 -17.77 37.21 -8.04
CA LEU A 624 -17.89 37.83 -9.36
C LEU A 624 -19.35 37.95 -9.86
N SER A 625 -20.34 37.68 -9.01
CA SER A 625 -21.77 37.77 -9.36
C SER A 625 -22.41 39.02 -8.76
N GLU A 626 -23.07 39.82 -9.60
CA GLU A 626 -23.77 41.03 -9.19
C GLU A 626 -25.01 40.74 -8.34
N VAL A 627 -25.24 41.52 -7.27
CA VAL A 627 -26.50 41.49 -6.49
C VAL A 627 -27.72 41.89 -7.34
N ILE A 628 -27.51 42.69 -8.40
CA ILE A 628 -28.53 43.10 -9.39
C ILE A 628 -29.16 41.87 -10.10
N SER A 629 -28.49 40.72 -10.10
CA SER A 629 -29.04 39.45 -10.60
C SER A 629 -30.33 38.97 -9.91
N VAL A 630 -30.61 39.46 -8.69
CA VAL A 630 -31.80 39.13 -7.89
C VAL A 630 -32.99 40.06 -8.22
N VAL A 631 -32.70 41.29 -8.69
CA VAL A 631 -33.67 42.38 -8.89
C VAL A 631 -34.66 42.09 -10.03
N LEU A 632 -35.94 42.37 -9.78
CA LEU A 632 -37.04 42.28 -10.74
C LEU A 632 -37.37 43.66 -11.32
N LYS A 633 -37.97 43.72 -12.51
CA LYS A 633 -38.54 44.95 -13.11
C LYS A 633 -39.99 45.23 -12.67
N TYR A 634 -40.62 44.29 -11.98
CA TYR A 634 -41.98 44.41 -11.44
C TYR A 634 -41.94 44.47 -9.91
N ASP A 635 -42.92 45.13 -9.29
CA ASP A 635 -43.08 45.29 -7.83
C ASP A 635 -43.42 43.98 -7.06
N HIS A 636 -42.99 42.81 -7.56
CA HIS A 636 -43.16 41.49 -6.94
C HIS A 636 -42.17 41.29 -5.77
N LYS A 637 -42.17 42.26 -4.85
CA LYS A 637 -41.17 42.45 -3.78
C LYS A 637 -41.03 41.26 -2.83
N PHE A 638 -42.07 40.44 -2.71
CA PHE A 638 -42.00 39.17 -1.98
C PHE A 638 -41.01 38.18 -2.64
N ILE A 639 -41.06 38.02 -3.97
CA ILE A 639 -40.16 37.13 -4.71
C ILE A 639 -38.73 37.66 -4.68
N GLU A 640 -38.55 38.98 -4.81
CA GLU A 640 -37.25 39.63 -4.68
C GLU A 640 -36.64 39.39 -3.28
N ASN A 641 -37.42 39.57 -2.21
CA ASN A 641 -37.01 39.29 -0.83
C ASN A 641 -36.63 37.82 -0.61
N ILE A 642 -37.42 36.87 -1.13
CA ILE A 642 -37.08 35.43 -1.06
C ILE A 642 -35.80 35.14 -1.85
N GLY A 643 -35.58 35.79 -3.00
CA GLY A 643 -34.36 35.70 -3.77
C GLY A 643 -33.13 36.22 -3.02
N TYR A 644 -33.23 37.37 -2.34
CA TYR A 644 -32.16 37.90 -1.48
C TYR A 644 -31.85 36.95 -0.32
N VAL A 645 -32.88 36.37 0.32
CA VAL A 645 -32.69 35.43 1.43
C VAL A 645 -32.01 34.14 0.93
N LEU A 646 -32.48 33.54 -0.16
CA LEU A 646 -31.88 32.33 -0.72
C LEU A 646 -30.43 32.56 -1.20
N PHE A 647 -30.17 33.66 -1.90
CA PHE A 647 -28.82 34.00 -2.36
C PHE A 647 -27.90 34.40 -1.21
N GLY A 648 -28.41 35.08 -0.18
CA GLY A 648 -27.66 35.40 1.04
C GLY A 648 -27.28 34.16 1.83
N VAL A 649 -28.23 33.26 2.09
CA VAL A 649 -28.00 31.98 2.77
C VAL A 649 -27.05 31.10 1.94
N TYR A 650 -27.22 31.02 0.62
CA TYR A 650 -26.27 30.34 -0.27
C TYR A 650 -24.84 30.84 -0.06
N ASN A 651 -24.59 32.15 -0.12
CA ASN A 651 -23.24 32.70 0.02
C ASN A 651 -22.67 32.44 1.42
N VAL A 652 -23.48 32.53 2.48
CA VAL A 652 -23.05 32.16 3.85
C VAL A 652 -22.68 30.67 3.93
N THR A 653 -23.52 29.77 3.43
CA THR A 653 -23.27 28.32 3.48
C THR A 653 -22.06 27.92 2.61
N MET A 654 -21.96 28.42 1.38
CA MET A 654 -20.91 28.03 0.44
C MET A 654 -19.56 28.69 0.77
N VAL A 655 -19.53 30.01 1.01
CA VAL A 655 -18.29 30.79 1.13
C VAL A 655 -17.81 30.90 2.58
N ILE A 656 -18.72 30.98 3.57
CA ILE A 656 -18.31 31.10 4.99
C ILE A 656 -18.21 29.73 5.66
N VAL A 657 -19.09 28.77 5.37
CA VAL A 657 -19.04 27.44 5.99
C VAL A 657 -18.21 26.47 5.14
N LEU A 658 -18.65 26.12 3.94
CA LEU A 658 -18.04 25.02 3.17
C LEU A 658 -16.62 25.32 2.68
N LEU A 659 -16.31 26.55 2.25
CA LEU A 659 -14.95 26.93 1.83
C LEU A 659 -13.95 26.89 3.00
N ASN A 660 -14.32 27.42 4.18
CA ASN A 660 -13.45 27.38 5.36
C ASN A 660 -13.26 25.94 5.89
N MET A 661 -14.31 25.11 5.85
CA MET A 661 -14.20 23.68 6.16
C MET A 661 -13.30 22.94 5.17
N LEU A 662 -13.38 23.26 3.87
CA LEU A 662 -12.49 22.71 2.85
C LEU A 662 -11.03 23.09 3.11
N ILE A 663 -10.75 24.35 3.46
CA ILE A 663 -9.39 24.81 3.82
C ILE A 663 -8.87 24.06 5.06
N ALA A 664 -9.69 23.92 6.10
CA ALA A 664 -9.32 23.20 7.32
C ALA A 664 -9.01 21.70 7.04
N MET A 665 -9.84 21.04 6.22
CA MET A 665 -9.62 19.65 5.81
C MET A 665 -8.36 19.50 4.96
N ILE A 666 -8.10 20.42 4.02
CA ILE A 666 -6.87 20.41 3.21
C ILE A 666 -5.63 20.53 4.09
N ASN A 667 -5.65 21.40 5.11
CA ASN A 667 -4.52 21.58 6.02
C ASN A 667 -4.23 20.30 6.84
N HIS A 668 -5.25 19.65 7.40
CA HIS A 668 -5.08 18.38 8.12
C HIS A 668 -4.55 17.28 7.19
N SER A 669 -5.15 17.10 6.02
CA SER A 669 -4.68 16.10 5.06
C SER A 669 -3.24 16.39 4.60
N TYR A 670 -2.90 17.65 4.33
CA TYR A 670 -1.54 18.03 3.95
C TYR A 670 -0.51 17.64 5.01
N GLN A 671 -0.79 17.88 6.30
CA GLN A 671 0.10 17.50 7.41
C GLN A 671 0.30 15.98 7.48
N GLU A 672 -0.78 15.20 7.44
CA GLU A 672 -0.73 13.72 7.43
C GLU A 672 0.05 13.15 6.23
N ILE A 673 0.03 13.85 5.09
CA ILE A 673 0.75 13.46 3.87
C ILE A 673 2.22 13.94 3.88
N GLU A 674 2.54 15.04 4.57
CA GLU A 674 3.89 15.62 4.59
C GLU A 674 4.89 14.75 5.36
N GLU A 675 4.46 14.08 6.43
CA GLU A 675 5.31 13.17 7.23
C GLU A 675 5.89 12.00 6.39
N ASP A 676 5.11 11.46 5.46
CA ASP A 676 5.51 10.33 4.59
C ASP A 676 6.11 10.80 3.23
N ALA A 677 6.04 12.11 2.91
CA ALA A 677 6.18 12.62 1.53
C ALA A 677 7.51 12.27 0.82
N ASP A 678 8.62 12.15 1.53
CA ASP A 678 9.92 11.75 0.97
C ASP A 678 9.95 10.27 0.54
N VAL A 679 9.39 9.38 1.36
CA VAL A 679 9.23 7.95 1.04
C VAL A 679 8.39 7.79 -0.24
N GLU A 680 7.34 8.59 -0.35
CA GLU A 680 6.40 8.54 -1.46
C GLU A 680 6.93 9.18 -2.74
N TRP A 681 7.68 10.27 -2.62
CA TRP A 681 8.45 10.83 -3.73
C TRP A 681 9.50 9.84 -4.23
N LYS A 682 10.29 9.21 -3.35
CA LYS A 682 11.27 8.18 -3.73
C LYS A 682 10.63 6.98 -4.44
N PHE A 683 9.44 6.57 -4.02
CA PHE A 683 8.64 5.54 -4.71
C PHE A 683 8.17 6.01 -6.10
N ALA A 684 7.59 7.21 -6.21
CA ALA A 684 7.16 7.77 -7.50
C ALA A 684 8.33 7.98 -8.48
N ARG A 685 9.49 8.44 -7.96
CA ARG A 685 10.74 8.61 -8.68
C ARG A 685 11.30 7.28 -9.18
N ALA A 686 11.30 6.23 -8.36
CA ALA A 686 11.70 4.89 -8.76
C ALA A 686 10.79 4.32 -9.86
N LYS A 687 9.47 4.51 -9.75
CA LYS A 687 8.51 4.14 -10.81
C LYS A 687 8.77 4.90 -12.12
N LEU A 688 9.07 6.20 -12.04
CA LEU A 688 9.48 7.01 -13.20
C LEU A 688 10.79 6.51 -13.82
N TRP A 689 11.78 6.07 -13.02
CA TRP A 689 13.05 5.56 -13.55
C TRP A 689 12.90 4.21 -14.27
N LEU A 690 12.08 3.30 -13.72
CA LEU A 690 11.89 1.95 -14.25
C LEU A 690 11.26 1.93 -15.66
N SER A 691 10.42 2.90 -16.02
CA SER A 691 9.85 2.98 -17.38
C SER A 691 10.89 3.33 -18.46
N TYR A 692 12.09 3.80 -18.08
CA TYR A 692 13.23 4.01 -18.98
C TYR A 692 14.29 2.91 -18.89
N PHE A 693 14.26 2.05 -17.87
CA PHE A 693 15.20 0.92 -17.71
C PHE A 693 14.99 -0.16 -18.78
N ASP A 694 13.73 -0.47 -19.11
CA ASP A 694 13.39 -1.45 -20.14
C ASP A 694 13.87 -1.00 -21.54
N GLU A 695 14.21 -1.94 -22.42
CA GLU A 695 14.90 -1.70 -23.70
C GLU A 695 14.17 -0.74 -24.67
N GLY A 696 12.86 -0.55 -24.48
CA GLY A 696 12.01 0.30 -25.30
C GLY A 696 12.31 1.81 -25.20
N ARG A 697 11.55 2.58 -25.98
CA ARG A 697 11.48 4.06 -25.93
C ARG A 697 12.84 4.78 -26.02
N THR A 698 13.77 4.26 -26.83
CA THR A 698 15.11 4.87 -27.03
C THR A 698 15.11 6.15 -27.88
N LEU A 699 14.11 6.34 -28.75
CA LEU A 699 13.91 7.56 -29.51
C LEU A 699 12.63 8.28 -29.03
N PRO A 700 12.66 9.60 -28.82
CA PRO A 700 11.45 10.37 -28.51
C PRO A 700 10.61 10.65 -29.76
N PRO A 701 9.35 11.13 -29.59
CA PRO A 701 8.63 11.82 -30.66
C PRO A 701 9.49 12.98 -31.24
N PRO A 702 9.35 13.33 -32.53
CA PRO A 702 8.62 12.61 -33.57
C PRO A 702 9.42 11.40 -34.11
N PHE A 703 10.72 11.28 -33.80
CA PHE A 703 11.64 10.28 -34.34
C PHE A 703 11.24 8.82 -34.07
N ASN A 704 10.45 8.55 -33.02
CA ASN A 704 9.77 7.27 -32.74
C ASN A 704 8.90 6.72 -33.89
N LEU A 705 8.50 7.56 -34.87
CA LEU A 705 7.75 7.14 -36.06
C LEU A 705 8.62 6.37 -37.07
N VAL A 706 9.94 6.59 -37.12
CA VAL A 706 10.83 5.90 -38.06
C VAL A 706 11.21 4.53 -37.47
N PRO A 707 10.83 3.40 -38.11
CA PRO A 707 11.20 2.08 -37.60
C PRO A 707 12.73 1.88 -37.69
N SER A 708 13.32 1.33 -36.61
CA SER A 708 14.73 0.93 -36.63
C SER A 708 14.90 -0.38 -37.41
N PRO A 709 16.07 -0.63 -38.04
CA PRO A 709 16.33 -1.90 -38.72
C PRO A 709 16.17 -3.12 -37.81
N LYS A 710 16.50 -2.97 -36.51
CA LYS A 710 16.26 -4.00 -35.49
C LYS A 710 14.77 -4.38 -35.35
N SER A 711 13.85 -3.44 -35.55
CA SER A 711 12.40 -3.70 -35.46
C SER A 711 11.92 -4.69 -36.52
N PHE A 712 12.47 -4.63 -37.74
CA PHE A 712 12.17 -5.61 -38.79
C PHE A 712 12.80 -6.98 -38.48
N TYR A 713 14.02 -7.00 -37.94
CA TYR A 713 14.68 -8.26 -37.52
C TYR A 713 13.89 -8.97 -36.42
N TYR A 714 13.47 -8.27 -35.36
CA TYR A 714 12.65 -8.86 -34.30
C TYR A 714 11.26 -9.30 -34.79
N LEU A 715 10.64 -8.57 -35.73
CA LEU A 715 9.38 -8.99 -36.36
C LEU A 715 9.55 -10.31 -37.15
N ALA A 716 10.66 -10.47 -37.87
CA ALA A 716 11.00 -11.68 -38.60
C ALA A 716 11.46 -12.85 -37.70
N LEU A 717 12.03 -12.57 -36.53
CA LEU A 717 12.43 -13.60 -35.56
C LEU A 717 11.23 -14.12 -34.74
N ARG A 718 10.23 -13.25 -34.48
CA ARG A 718 9.01 -13.57 -33.72
C ARG A 718 8.12 -14.63 -34.39
N THR A 719 8.32 -14.93 -35.67
CA THR A 719 7.63 -16.03 -36.38
C THR A 719 8.37 -17.38 -36.33
N ARG A 720 9.54 -17.46 -35.66
CA ARG A 720 10.39 -18.66 -35.62
C ARG A 720 10.93 -19.09 -34.25
N ALA A 721 10.73 -18.30 -33.20
CA ALA A 721 11.25 -18.60 -31.86
C ALA A 721 10.31 -19.48 -31.03
N SER A 722 10.38 -20.80 -31.19
CA SER A 722 9.79 -21.78 -30.26
C SER A 722 10.86 -22.42 -29.39
N GLY A 723 10.76 -22.22 -28.08
CA GLY A 723 11.53 -22.96 -27.06
C GLY A 723 12.93 -22.41 -26.74
N CYS A 724 13.21 -22.34 -25.45
CA CYS A 724 14.55 -22.45 -24.86
C CYS A 724 14.43 -23.23 -23.54
N ILE A 725 15.52 -23.86 -23.13
CA ILE A 725 15.59 -24.79 -21.98
C ILE A 725 16.23 -24.05 -20.80
N SER A 726 15.79 -24.32 -19.57
CA SER A 726 16.35 -23.71 -18.35
C SER A 726 17.74 -24.27 -18.01
N ALA A 727 18.51 -23.48 -17.27
CA ALA A 727 19.83 -23.86 -16.74
C ALA A 727 20.04 -23.24 -15.35
N SER A 728 19.18 -23.62 -14.41
CA SER A 728 19.17 -23.21 -13.00
C SER A 728 19.39 -24.43 -12.09
N LEU A 729 20.22 -24.22 -11.07
CA LEU A 729 20.53 -25.08 -9.91
C LEU A 729 21.66 -24.41 -9.08
N ILE A 730 22.61 -23.77 -9.76
CA ILE A 730 23.82 -23.18 -9.15
C ILE A 730 23.52 -21.82 -8.50
N ASN A 731 22.69 -20.98 -9.14
CA ASN A 731 22.28 -19.68 -8.60
C ASN A 731 21.39 -19.86 -7.37
N ASP A 732 20.45 -20.79 -7.47
CA ASP A 732 19.46 -21.22 -6.49
C ASP A 732 20.15 -21.60 -5.16
N ILE A 733 21.22 -22.41 -5.25
CA ILE A 733 22.05 -22.84 -4.13
C ILE A 733 22.86 -21.67 -3.51
N LEU A 734 23.18 -20.62 -4.29
CA LEU A 734 23.83 -19.42 -3.78
C LEU A 734 22.82 -18.49 -3.09
N MET A 735 21.67 -18.24 -3.70
CA MET A 735 20.57 -17.44 -3.15
C MET A 735 20.06 -18.01 -1.83
N GLY A 736 19.85 -19.33 -1.75
CA GLY A 736 19.46 -20.01 -0.51
C GLY A 736 20.49 -19.90 0.62
N LYS A 737 21.79 -19.74 0.31
CA LYS A 737 22.84 -19.45 1.31
C LYS A 737 22.81 -17.99 1.77
N LEU A 738 22.60 -17.05 0.84
CA LEU A 738 22.50 -15.62 1.14
C LEU A 738 21.26 -15.32 2.00
N MET A 739 20.10 -15.90 1.70
CA MET A 739 18.90 -15.77 2.55
C MET A 739 19.11 -16.34 3.95
N LYS A 740 19.69 -17.54 4.09
CA LYS A 740 20.02 -18.11 5.41
C LYS A 740 21.01 -17.24 6.20
N ARG A 741 21.94 -16.54 5.53
CA ARG A 741 22.85 -15.56 6.17
C ARG A 741 22.12 -14.32 6.65
N LEU A 742 21.23 -13.74 5.84
CA LEU A 742 20.49 -12.51 6.15
C LEU A 742 19.39 -12.74 7.19
N ILE A 743 18.61 -13.81 7.08
CA ILE A 743 17.57 -14.15 8.06
C ILE A 743 18.19 -14.49 9.42
N LYS A 744 19.36 -15.14 9.47
CA LYS A 744 20.08 -15.31 10.75
C LYS A 744 20.49 -13.97 11.37
N ARG A 745 20.86 -12.95 10.59
CA ARG A 745 21.09 -11.59 11.13
C ARG A 745 19.79 -10.95 11.60
N TYR A 746 18.67 -11.19 10.91
CA TYR A 746 17.36 -10.63 11.25
C TYR A 746 16.86 -11.16 12.58
N VAL A 747 16.83 -12.49 12.77
CA VAL A 747 16.40 -13.12 14.03
C VAL A 747 17.28 -12.67 15.19
N LEU A 748 18.61 -12.69 15.03
CA LEU A 748 19.53 -12.24 16.08
C LEU A 748 19.38 -10.75 16.42
N LYS A 749 19.05 -9.88 15.44
CA LYS A 749 18.75 -8.47 15.74
C LYS A 749 17.39 -8.35 16.45
N ALA A 750 16.36 -9.07 16.00
CA ALA A 750 15.04 -9.00 16.60
C ALA A 750 15.03 -9.48 18.07
N GLN A 751 15.81 -10.51 18.40
CA GLN A 751 16.02 -10.95 19.79
C GLN A 751 16.68 -9.84 20.61
N VAL A 752 17.81 -9.29 20.15
CA VAL A 752 18.52 -8.20 20.86
C VAL A 752 17.68 -6.92 20.97
N ASP A 753 16.93 -6.53 19.93
CA ASP A 753 16.02 -5.38 20.01
C ASP A 753 14.95 -5.62 21.10
N SER A 754 14.39 -6.84 21.18
CA SER A 754 13.41 -7.23 22.21
C SER A 754 13.98 -7.25 23.63
N GLU A 755 15.23 -7.71 23.80
CA GLU A 755 15.96 -7.71 25.08
C GLU A 755 16.21 -6.29 25.63
N ASN A 756 16.10 -5.24 24.81
CA ASN A 756 16.32 -3.85 25.23
C ASN A 756 15.02 -3.10 25.58
N ASP A 757 13.86 -3.56 25.08
CA ASP A 757 12.57 -2.87 25.27
C ASP A 757 11.83 -3.26 26.57
N GLU A 758 12.14 -4.43 27.16
CA GLU A 758 11.49 -4.92 28.38
C GLU A 758 12.44 -5.05 29.57
N ILE A 759 12.18 -4.26 30.63
CA ILE A 759 12.50 -4.62 32.02
C ILE A 759 11.16 -4.63 32.76
N ASN A 760 10.63 -5.81 33.06
CA ASN A 760 9.20 -6.02 33.25
C ASN A 760 8.83 -6.41 34.71
N GLU A 761 7.59 -6.11 35.13
CA GLU A 761 7.06 -6.52 36.43
C GLU A 761 6.82 -8.06 36.52
N GLY A 762 7.08 -8.78 35.42
CA GLY A 762 7.17 -10.24 35.35
C GLY A 762 8.48 -10.77 35.93
N GLU A 763 9.61 -10.33 35.39
CA GLU A 763 10.97 -10.72 35.84
C GLU A 763 11.18 -10.45 37.34
N LEU A 764 10.63 -9.34 37.84
CA LEU A 764 10.71 -8.99 39.26
C LEU A 764 9.88 -9.93 40.17
N LYS A 765 8.92 -10.69 39.61
CA LYS A 765 8.15 -11.73 40.31
C LYS A 765 8.81 -13.10 40.16
N GLU A 766 9.31 -13.42 38.97
CA GLU A 766 10.16 -14.57 38.67
C GLU A 766 11.36 -14.64 39.63
N ILE A 767 12.23 -13.62 39.67
CA ILE A 767 13.38 -13.52 40.58
C ILE A 767 12.97 -13.72 42.06
N LYS A 768 11.80 -13.20 42.44
CA LYS A 768 11.25 -13.35 43.81
C LYS A 768 10.72 -14.77 44.07
N GLN A 769 10.22 -15.47 43.05
CA GLN A 769 9.74 -16.84 43.12
C GLN A 769 10.92 -17.83 43.10
N ASP A 770 11.95 -17.60 42.31
CA ASP A 770 13.23 -18.31 42.34
C ASP A 770 13.90 -18.21 43.72
N ILE A 771 14.04 -17.00 44.27
CA ILE A 771 14.54 -16.78 45.64
C ILE A 771 13.68 -17.53 46.68
N SER A 772 12.39 -17.76 46.41
CA SER A 772 11.50 -18.51 47.29
C SER A 772 11.70 -20.03 47.15
N SER A 773 11.83 -20.54 45.92
CA SER A 773 12.11 -21.95 45.59
C SER A 773 13.47 -22.39 46.15
N LEU A 774 14.55 -21.66 45.82
CA LEU A 774 15.90 -21.87 46.34
C LEU A 774 15.96 -21.87 47.87
N ARG A 775 15.14 -21.03 48.52
CA ARG A 775 15.04 -21.01 49.99
C ARG A 775 14.38 -22.28 50.53
N TYR A 776 13.43 -22.90 49.83
CA TYR A 776 12.86 -24.19 50.23
C TYR A 776 13.86 -25.33 50.01
N GLU A 777 14.58 -25.34 48.89
CA GLU A 777 15.62 -26.32 48.59
C GLU A 777 16.75 -26.32 49.64
N LEU A 778 17.34 -25.15 49.92
CA LEU A 778 18.40 -24.99 50.94
C LEU A 778 17.94 -25.29 52.37
N LEU A 779 16.63 -25.19 52.65
CA LEU A 779 16.06 -25.60 53.94
C LEU A 779 15.89 -27.11 54.04
N GLU A 780 15.72 -27.81 52.90
CA GLU A 780 15.57 -29.26 52.82
C GLU A 780 16.91 -29.98 52.71
N GLU A 781 17.88 -29.48 51.95
CA GLU A 781 19.27 -29.98 51.99
C GLU A 781 19.79 -29.95 53.45
N LYS A 782 19.49 -28.86 54.16
CA LYS A 782 19.77 -28.73 55.59
C LYS A 782 18.97 -29.70 56.45
N SER A 783 17.69 -29.96 56.15
CA SER A 783 16.85 -30.87 56.95
C SER A 783 17.43 -32.28 56.88
N GLN A 784 17.68 -32.76 55.67
CA GLN A 784 18.26 -34.07 55.36
C GLN A 784 19.66 -34.21 55.95
N ALA A 785 20.54 -33.22 55.80
CA ALA A 785 21.86 -33.23 56.43
C ALA A 785 21.80 -33.27 57.98
N THR A 786 20.78 -32.69 58.61
CA THR A 786 20.57 -32.84 60.06
C THR A 786 19.95 -34.17 60.47
N GLU A 787 19.15 -34.80 59.60
CA GLU A 787 18.54 -36.11 59.83
C GLU A 787 19.58 -37.23 59.66
N GLU A 788 20.40 -37.19 58.60
CA GLU A 788 21.58 -38.05 58.44
C GLU A 788 22.56 -37.91 59.62
N LEU A 789 22.82 -36.68 60.08
CA LEU A 789 23.68 -36.44 61.25
C LEU A 789 23.08 -37.04 62.53
N ALA A 790 21.76 -36.94 62.73
CA ALA A 790 21.07 -37.54 63.86
C ALA A 790 21.14 -39.08 63.80
N ASP A 791 20.91 -39.68 62.64
CA ASP A 791 21.03 -41.12 62.41
C ASP A 791 22.46 -41.63 62.60
N LEU A 792 23.47 -40.89 62.12
CA LEU A 792 24.88 -41.20 62.34
C LEU A 792 25.25 -41.12 63.83
N ILE A 793 24.76 -40.11 64.57
CA ILE A 793 24.92 -40.00 66.02
C ILE A 793 24.25 -41.17 66.74
N GLN A 794 23.02 -41.54 66.33
CA GLN A 794 22.28 -42.64 66.93
C GLN A 794 22.96 -43.99 66.66
N GLN A 795 23.44 -44.24 65.43
CA GLN A 795 24.26 -45.40 65.10
C GLN A 795 25.60 -45.44 65.86
N LEU A 796 26.21 -44.30 66.14
CA LEU A 796 27.41 -44.21 66.99
C LEU A 796 27.08 -44.56 68.45
N GLY A 797 25.99 -44.02 69.00
CA GLY A 797 25.48 -44.36 70.33
C GLY A 797 25.15 -45.84 70.47
N ASP A 798 24.57 -46.44 69.42
CA ASP A 798 24.26 -47.86 69.36
C ASP A 798 25.51 -48.75 69.26
N LYS A 799 26.53 -48.33 68.50
CA LYS A 799 27.84 -49.02 68.45
C LYS A 799 28.58 -48.91 69.78
N LEU A 800 28.55 -47.74 70.43
CA LEU A 800 29.15 -47.53 71.75
C LEU A 800 28.43 -48.35 72.84
N SER A 801 27.09 -48.39 72.83
CA SER A 801 26.31 -49.16 73.81
C SER A 801 26.42 -50.68 73.61
N LYS A 802 26.62 -51.15 72.37
CA LYS A 802 26.94 -52.55 72.05
C LYS A 802 28.37 -52.92 72.46
N ASN A 803 29.35 -52.02 72.30
CA ASN A 803 30.71 -52.23 72.79
C ASN A 803 30.81 -52.22 74.32
N ALA A 804 30.03 -51.39 75.00
CA ALA A 804 29.94 -51.36 76.47
C ALA A 804 29.17 -52.57 77.08
N LYS A 805 28.72 -53.53 76.25
CA LYS A 805 27.98 -54.74 76.67
C LYS A 805 28.70 -56.05 76.32
N LYS A 806 30.00 -56.01 76.05
CA LYS A 806 30.87 -57.20 76.10
C LYS A 806 31.67 -57.22 77.41
N PRO A 807 31.70 -58.34 78.15
CA PRO A 807 32.51 -58.49 79.36
C PRO A 807 34.00 -58.68 79.04
#